data_AF-A0A369JW58-F1
#
_entry.id   AF-A0A369JW58-F1
#
_cell.length_a   1.000
_cell.length_b   1.000
_cell.length_c   1.000
_cell.angle_alpha   90.00
_cell.angle_beta   90.00
_cell.angle_gamma   90.00
#
_symmetry.space_group_name_H-M   'P 1'
#
loop_
_entity.id
_entity.type
_entity.pdbx_description
1 polymer ?
#
loop_
_entity_poly.entity_id
_entity_poly.type
_entity_poly.pdbx_seq_one_letter_code
_entity_poly.pdbx_strand_id
1 'polypeptide(L)'
;MSSAIDDASPHPALQQLKIRLQNIHDAISTYQPLTAKPPILDSSLNTGTDTSDDGQWLQQEHIQGLKKLRDSVKVDLDVLEKFLSTPGSAHLPPLSTNAPYLIAVWNEVLCAPPPVDAVFKSMPLTGPSADQRQRGAQRPPAVKVDVVADNGKRWIRVNTVKNARMLAEFREIDSYLTDSDDSDYEKLEDARPTLAQAEFDNSILRMGRSLLAAAKANLIDGTSEIPRITLRLTRLDPSPPLGSEEENDPRILQTLQLLRGMGIDVELGERRGSDFPAPANEPSPASSSSPSTSSILLEPTININLDLSVLIALISDLTHSPLPKTVEEANTRFIPPQHYREWKQKKNGMYGKKRVRSKEIPPSESPIPSRGETDVRDIPSELAKHSRALTNQLLQEMVKGLLQEIHERISVIDARSTAKVKFWTTLEARDRCLRIISKIGGASEKRRAHALFHAVSTLSPEVLSAEDAEDLFWRDSRYAPKFIALFPINLYPASSAPGVALVPEASGNRSQPPFFRALAKTCEDILAQETIPNPRPRFGAVVTNDESLDDTEEIQGAIVTKANPRLTAHTVQSLLWGAELGWTTLTANKTSIRAILREMKLARISGRLDCLSDEDAKDEVPGIEGNLTAAIWVVDPRSLAEGMSNQSRASV
;
A
#
# COMPACT_ATOMS: atom_id res chain seq x y z
N MET A 1 -57.41 9.34 -41.13
CA MET A 1 -56.22 8.47 -41.27
C MET A 1 -55.00 9.34 -41.06
N SER A 2 -54.58 9.51 -39.80
CA SER A 2 -53.38 10.27 -39.44
C SER A 2 -52.30 9.25 -39.11
N SER A 3 -51.19 9.28 -39.84
CA SER A 3 -50.04 8.42 -39.62
C SER A 3 -49.35 8.83 -38.32
N ALA A 4 -49.48 8.01 -37.28
CA ALA A 4 -48.50 7.98 -36.21
C ALA A 4 -47.21 7.38 -36.81
N ILE A 5 -46.30 8.26 -37.23
CA ILE A 5 -44.93 7.87 -37.53
C ILE A 5 -44.28 7.68 -36.16
N ASP A 6 -43.95 6.44 -35.83
CA ASP A 6 -43.11 6.09 -34.68
C ASP A 6 -41.82 6.91 -34.75
N ASP A 7 -41.63 7.81 -33.79
CA ASP A 7 -40.44 8.63 -33.62
C ASP A 7 -39.33 7.74 -33.01
N ALA A 8 -38.86 6.78 -33.81
CA ALA A 8 -37.79 5.88 -33.41
C ALA A 8 -36.49 6.69 -33.27
N SER A 9 -35.95 6.73 -32.06
CA SER A 9 -34.76 7.52 -31.76
C SER A 9 -33.60 7.10 -32.66
N PRO A 10 -32.87 8.06 -33.27
CA PRO A 10 -31.82 7.74 -34.23
C PRO A 10 -30.66 6.99 -33.54
N HIS A 11 -30.21 5.90 -34.18
CA HIS A 11 -29.14 5.00 -33.70
C HIS A 11 -29.42 4.37 -32.31
N PRO A 12 -30.44 3.51 -32.17
CA PRO A 12 -30.81 2.92 -30.87
C PRO A 12 -29.66 2.15 -30.21
N ALA A 13 -28.83 1.46 -31.00
CA ALA A 13 -27.65 0.74 -30.50
C ALA A 13 -26.58 1.68 -29.90
N LEU A 14 -26.35 2.85 -30.52
CA LEU A 14 -25.38 3.83 -30.00
C LEU A 14 -25.89 4.50 -28.72
N GLN A 15 -27.20 4.74 -28.62
CA GLN A 15 -27.82 5.24 -27.39
C GLN A 15 -27.68 4.24 -26.24
N GLN A 16 -27.89 2.95 -26.52
CA GLN A 16 -27.69 1.90 -25.52
C GLN A 16 -26.22 1.82 -25.06
N LEU A 17 -25.26 1.94 -25.98
CA LEU A 17 -23.83 1.99 -25.64
C LEU A 17 -23.48 3.21 -24.78
N LYS A 18 -24.04 4.38 -25.09
CA LYS A 18 -23.88 5.60 -24.29
C LYS A 18 -24.35 5.36 -22.84
N ILE A 19 -25.55 4.81 -22.65
CA ILE A 19 -26.11 4.53 -21.32
C ILE A 19 -25.19 3.56 -20.56
N ARG A 20 -24.72 2.49 -21.21
CA ARG A 20 -23.80 1.53 -20.59
C ARG A 20 -22.48 2.18 -20.19
N LEU A 21 -21.86 3.00 -21.04
CA LEU A 21 -20.61 3.69 -20.70
C LEU A 21 -20.78 4.69 -19.55
N GLN A 22 -21.90 5.41 -19.51
CA GLN A 22 -22.20 6.32 -18.41
C GLN A 22 -22.27 5.57 -17.07
N ASN A 23 -23.04 4.48 -17.04
CA ASN A 23 -23.14 3.63 -15.84
C ASN A 23 -21.77 3.09 -15.40
N ILE A 24 -20.92 2.70 -16.35
CA ILE A 24 -19.56 2.22 -16.06
C ILE A 24 -18.67 3.34 -15.53
N HIS A 25 -18.70 4.53 -16.13
CA HIS A 25 -17.93 5.67 -15.68
C HIS A 25 -18.22 6.01 -14.21
N ASP A 26 -19.49 5.99 -13.84
CA ASP A 26 -19.95 6.27 -12.49
C ASP A 26 -19.60 5.12 -11.54
N ALA A 27 -19.79 3.87 -11.98
CA ALA A 27 -19.44 2.67 -11.22
C ALA A 27 -17.94 2.56 -10.92
N ILE A 28 -17.05 2.92 -11.87
CA ILE A 28 -15.60 2.90 -11.62
C ILE A 28 -15.21 3.87 -10.49
N SER A 29 -15.93 4.99 -10.35
CA SER A 29 -15.63 5.99 -9.33
C SER A 29 -16.02 5.56 -7.91
N THR A 30 -16.99 4.65 -7.78
CA THR A 30 -17.43 4.08 -6.51
C THR A 30 -16.93 2.65 -6.29
N TYR A 31 -16.21 2.09 -7.26
CA TYR A 31 -15.73 0.72 -7.21
C TYR A 31 -14.75 0.52 -6.06
N GLN A 32 -15.09 -0.44 -5.21
CA GLN A 32 -14.29 -0.85 -4.08
C GLN A 32 -13.89 -2.31 -4.27
N PRO A 33 -12.58 -2.63 -4.43
CA PRO A 33 -12.16 -4.01 -4.59
C PRO A 33 -12.55 -4.85 -3.38
N LEU A 34 -13.00 -6.08 -3.63
CA LEU A 34 -13.42 -7.08 -2.63
C LEU A 34 -12.23 -7.70 -1.87
N THR A 35 -11.17 -6.94 -1.63
CA THR A 35 -10.03 -7.40 -0.82
C THR A 35 -10.37 -7.29 0.66
N ALA A 36 -10.30 -8.40 1.38
CA ALA A 36 -10.44 -8.41 2.84
C ALA A 36 -9.45 -7.40 3.44
N LYS A 37 -9.98 -6.35 4.09
CA LYS A 37 -9.14 -5.36 4.77
C LYS A 37 -8.43 -6.05 5.93
N PRO A 38 -7.10 -5.88 6.07
CA PRO A 38 -6.42 -6.41 7.24
C PRO A 38 -7.00 -5.74 8.51
N PRO A 39 -7.07 -6.44 9.66
CA PRO A 39 -7.63 -5.91 10.90
C PRO A 39 -6.65 -4.90 11.54
N ILE A 40 -6.46 -3.76 10.87
CA ILE A 40 -5.54 -2.69 11.25
C ILE A 40 -6.35 -1.43 11.53
N LEU A 41 -6.19 -0.92 12.74
CA LEU A 41 -6.72 0.36 13.18
C LEU A 41 -5.65 1.42 12.91
N ASP A 42 -5.86 2.30 11.94
CA ASP A 42 -4.93 3.40 11.66
C ASP A 42 -5.55 4.72 12.12
N SER A 43 -4.98 5.25 13.19
CA SER A 43 -5.32 6.55 13.77
C SER A 43 -4.33 7.64 13.35
N SER A 44 -3.41 7.37 12.41
CA SER A 44 -2.47 8.40 11.93
C SER A 44 -3.19 9.47 11.10
N LEU A 45 -2.92 10.75 11.39
CA LEU A 45 -3.50 11.86 10.66
C LEU A 45 -2.82 12.03 9.30
N ASN A 46 -3.62 11.92 8.23
CA ASN A 46 -3.18 12.29 6.88
C ASN A 46 -3.08 13.82 6.76
N THR A 47 -1.96 14.40 7.20
CA THR A 47 -1.65 15.81 6.90
C THR A 47 -1.39 15.90 5.40
N GLY A 48 -2.36 16.41 4.64
CA GLY A 48 -2.43 16.39 3.16
C GLY A 48 -1.38 17.20 2.40
N THR A 49 -0.16 17.34 2.92
CA THR A 49 0.95 18.08 2.30
C THR A 49 1.85 17.21 1.42
N ASP A 50 1.79 15.88 1.55
CA ASP A 50 2.54 14.97 0.69
C ASP A 50 1.60 14.36 -0.36
N THR A 51 1.67 14.89 -1.57
CA THR A 51 1.04 14.35 -2.79
C THR A 51 1.68 13.02 -3.25
N SER A 52 2.60 12.46 -2.46
CA SER A 52 3.10 11.10 -2.62
C SER A 52 2.26 10.15 -1.77
N ASP A 53 1.52 9.22 -2.40
CA ASP A 53 1.12 7.82 -2.06
C ASP A 53 0.97 7.33 -0.58
N ASP A 54 1.26 8.13 0.43
CA ASP A 54 1.51 7.72 1.81
C ASP A 54 0.26 7.86 2.69
N GLY A 55 -0.71 8.69 2.30
CA GLY A 55 -1.99 8.80 3.01
C GLY A 55 -2.95 7.64 2.75
N GLN A 56 -2.72 6.84 1.70
CA GLN A 56 -3.67 5.85 1.19
C GLN A 56 -3.23 4.40 1.38
N TRP A 57 -2.17 4.13 2.13
CA TRP A 57 -1.61 2.76 2.22
C TRP A 57 -2.55 1.68 2.80
N LEU A 58 -3.60 2.06 3.56
CA LEU A 58 -4.69 1.18 3.99
C LEU A 58 -5.99 1.40 3.18
N GLN A 59 -6.10 2.53 2.49
CA GLN A 59 -7.18 2.75 1.54
C GLN A 59 -6.85 1.98 0.28
N GLN A 60 -7.49 0.81 0.14
CA GLN A 60 -7.70 0.05 -1.11
C GLN A 60 -6.60 0.24 -2.16
N GLU A 61 -5.78 -0.78 -2.35
CA GLU A 61 -4.82 -0.91 -3.45
C GLU A 61 -5.38 -0.19 -4.69
N HIS A 62 -4.84 1.00 -5.01
CA HIS A 62 -5.29 1.75 -6.16
C HIS A 62 -4.96 0.90 -7.38
N ILE A 63 -5.96 0.18 -7.90
CA ILE A 63 -5.80 -0.77 -9.00
C ILE A 63 -5.09 -0.04 -10.13
N GLN A 64 -3.88 -0.52 -10.46
CA GLN A 64 -3.03 0.17 -11.41
C GLN A 64 -3.76 0.28 -12.75
N GLY A 65 -3.92 1.50 -13.27
CA GLY A 65 -4.59 1.69 -14.57
C GLY A 65 -6.12 1.73 -14.54
N LEU A 66 -6.77 1.58 -13.39
CA LEU A 66 -8.22 1.78 -13.26
C LEU A 66 -8.64 3.22 -13.64
N LYS A 67 -7.86 4.22 -13.19
CA LYS A 67 -8.02 5.62 -13.64
C LYS A 67 -7.92 5.74 -15.17
N LYS A 68 -6.99 5.01 -15.80
CA LYS A 68 -6.81 5.02 -17.25
C LYS A 68 -8.02 4.40 -17.97
N LEU A 69 -8.62 3.35 -17.40
CA LEU A 69 -9.87 2.79 -17.90
C LEU A 69 -10.99 3.83 -17.83
N ARG A 70 -11.20 4.46 -16.67
CA ARG A 70 -12.20 5.52 -16.50
C ARG A 70 -12.01 6.66 -17.51
N ASP A 71 -10.79 7.14 -17.67
CA ASP A 71 -10.48 8.23 -18.60
C ASP A 71 -10.73 7.79 -20.06
N SER A 72 -10.45 6.52 -20.41
CA SER A 72 -10.76 5.97 -21.74
C SER A 72 -12.27 5.84 -21.99
N VAL A 73 -13.04 5.43 -20.98
CA VAL A 73 -14.51 5.39 -21.00
C VAL A 73 -15.07 6.79 -21.21
N LYS A 74 -14.56 7.78 -20.47
CA LYS A 74 -14.98 9.17 -20.61
C LYS A 74 -14.74 9.73 -22.02
N VAL A 75 -13.55 9.49 -22.59
CA VAL A 75 -13.24 9.95 -23.96
C VAL A 75 -14.21 9.37 -24.99
N ASP A 76 -14.51 8.07 -24.91
CA ASP A 76 -15.43 7.43 -25.86
C ASP A 76 -16.89 7.88 -25.65
N LEU A 77 -17.28 8.14 -24.39
CA LEU A 77 -18.56 8.73 -24.03
C LEU A 77 -18.72 10.15 -24.61
N ASP A 78 -17.76 11.04 -24.41
CA ASP A 78 -17.78 12.41 -24.94
C ASP A 78 -17.94 12.40 -26.49
N VAL A 79 -17.28 11.45 -27.16
CA VAL A 79 -17.36 11.27 -28.62
C VAL A 79 -18.76 10.80 -29.04
N LEU A 80 -19.35 9.83 -28.33
CA LEU A 80 -20.71 9.36 -28.60
C LEU A 80 -21.75 10.45 -28.34
N GLU A 81 -21.62 11.20 -27.25
CA GLU A 81 -22.54 12.29 -26.92
C GLU A 81 -22.54 13.37 -27.99
N LYS A 82 -21.35 13.80 -28.42
CA LYS A 82 -21.19 14.79 -29.48
C LYS A 82 -21.80 14.33 -30.80
N PHE A 83 -21.61 13.06 -31.17
CA PHE A 83 -22.20 12.52 -32.39
C PHE A 83 -23.74 12.48 -32.30
N LEU A 84 -24.28 11.98 -31.19
CA LEU A 84 -25.72 11.86 -30.99
C LEU A 84 -26.41 13.24 -30.84
N SER A 85 -25.71 14.25 -30.34
CA SER A 85 -26.24 15.63 -30.24
C SER A 85 -26.17 16.42 -31.55
N THR A 86 -25.50 15.90 -32.58
CA THR A 86 -25.36 16.62 -33.87
C THR A 86 -26.65 16.50 -34.69
N PRO A 87 -27.29 17.62 -35.07
CA PRO A 87 -28.47 17.60 -35.95
C PRO A 87 -28.13 16.92 -37.28
N GLY A 88 -28.90 15.89 -37.66
CA GLY A 88 -28.66 15.11 -38.88
C GLY A 88 -27.82 13.83 -38.69
N SER A 89 -27.40 13.51 -37.47
CA SER A 89 -26.73 12.23 -37.15
C SER A 89 -27.55 11.00 -37.54
N ALA A 90 -28.89 11.12 -37.55
CA ALA A 90 -29.83 10.10 -38.01
C ALA A 90 -29.55 9.58 -39.43
N HIS A 91 -29.01 10.44 -40.31
CA HIS A 91 -28.73 10.09 -41.70
C HIS A 91 -27.28 9.67 -41.94
N LEU A 92 -26.42 9.77 -40.92
CA LEU A 92 -25.02 9.35 -40.99
C LEU A 92 -24.88 7.87 -40.62
N PRO A 93 -23.88 7.17 -41.16
CA PRO A 93 -23.58 5.82 -40.73
C PRO A 93 -23.23 5.79 -39.22
N PRO A 94 -23.45 4.66 -38.54
CA PRO A 94 -23.11 4.52 -37.13
C PRO A 94 -21.63 4.84 -36.87
N LEU A 95 -21.37 5.60 -35.81
CA LEU A 95 -20.03 5.98 -35.40
C LEU A 95 -19.17 4.76 -35.04
N SER A 96 -17.92 4.76 -35.46
CA SER A 96 -16.93 3.79 -34.96
C SER A 96 -16.53 4.13 -33.53
N THR A 97 -16.78 3.22 -32.59
CA THR A 97 -16.59 3.41 -31.14
C THR A 97 -15.84 2.23 -30.53
N ASN A 98 -15.04 2.49 -29.49
CA ASN A 98 -14.38 1.46 -28.69
C ASN A 98 -15.25 0.95 -27.53
N ALA A 99 -16.49 1.45 -27.37
CA ALA A 99 -17.39 1.10 -26.28
C ALA A 99 -17.51 -0.42 -26.04
N PRO A 100 -17.70 -1.29 -27.07
CA PRO A 100 -17.82 -2.73 -26.83
C PRO A 100 -16.59 -3.33 -26.15
N TYR A 101 -15.39 -2.85 -26.49
CA TYR A 101 -14.15 -3.29 -25.87
C TYR A 101 -14.03 -2.79 -24.43
N LEU A 102 -14.32 -1.51 -24.18
CA LEU A 102 -14.23 -0.93 -22.83
C LEU A 102 -15.24 -1.55 -21.86
N ILE A 103 -16.45 -1.81 -22.33
CA ILE A 103 -17.50 -2.53 -21.59
C ILE A 103 -17.03 -3.94 -21.24
N ALA A 104 -16.47 -4.68 -22.21
CA ALA A 104 -15.98 -6.02 -21.97
C ALA A 104 -14.83 -6.06 -20.95
N VAL A 105 -13.90 -5.11 -21.02
CA VAL A 105 -12.81 -4.98 -20.04
C VAL A 105 -13.37 -4.72 -18.64
N TRP A 106 -14.34 -3.81 -18.51
CA TRP A 106 -14.98 -3.54 -17.21
C TRP A 106 -15.67 -4.78 -16.65
N ASN A 107 -16.40 -5.53 -17.49
CA ASN A 107 -17.04 -6.76 -17.05
C ASN A 107 -16.01 -7.79 -16.55
N GLU A 108 -14.84 -7.90 -17.20
CA GLU A 108 -13.77 -8.77 -16.71
C GLU A 108 -13.16 -8.26 -15.40
N VAL A 109 -13.08 -6.95 -15.16
CA VAL A 109 -12.68 -6.41 -13.85
C VAL A 109 -13.64 -6.85 -12.74
N LEU A 110 -14.95 -6.86 -13.01
CA LEU A 110 -15.97 -7.26 -12.04
C LEU A 110 -15.99 -8.77 -11.76
N CYS A 111 -15.68 -9.61 -12.75
CA CYS A 111 -15.69 -11.06 -12.64
C CYS A 111 -14.33 -11.69 -12.31
N ALA A 112 -13.24 -10.91 -12.39
CA ALA A 112 -11.91 -11.43 -12.14
C ALA A 112 -11.75 -11.90 -10.67
N PRO A 113 -11.00 -12.98 -10.43
CA PRO A 113 -10.71 -13.42 -9.07
C PRO A 113 -9.97 -12.33 -8.30
N PRO A 114 -10.40 -11.96 -7.08
CA PRO A 114 -9.72 -10.95 -6.29
C PRO A 114 -8.34 -11.45 -5.79
N PRO A 115 -7.38 -10.55 -5.55
CA PRO A 115 -7.39 -9.13 -5.87
C PRO A 115 -7.21 -8.88 -7.38
N VAL A 116 -7.79 -7.79 -7.88
CA VAL A 116 -7.45 -7.24 -9.20
C VAL A 116 -6.26 -6.30 -9.02
N ASP A 117 -5.09 -6.70 -9.52
CA ASP A 117 -3.84 -5.96 -9.32
C ASP A 117 -3.70 -4.79 -10.31
N ALA A 118 -4.07 -5.00 -11.57
CA ALA A 118 -3.89 -4.00 -12.62
C ALA A 118 -4.87 -4.14 -13.79
N VAL A 119 -5.13 -3.02 -14.45
CA VAL A 119 -5.90 -2.86 -15.67
C VAL A 119 -5.04 -2.17 -16.74
N PHE A 120 -5.07 -2.66 -17.97
CA PHE A 120 -4.26 -2.15 -19.11
C PHE A 120 -2.75 -2.14 -18.87
N LYS A 121 -2.22 -3.22 -18.30
CA LYS A 121 -0.78 -3.41 -18.08
C LYS A 121 -0.10 -3.89 -19.36
N SER A 122 1.11 -3.40 -19.63
CA SER A 122 1.94 -3.90 -20.73
C SER A 122 3.09 -4.72 -20.16
N MET A 123 3.19 -5.99 -20.59
CA MET A 123 4.18 -6.94 -20.10
C MET A 123 5.32 -7.07 -21.13
N PRO A 124 6.58 -6.83 -20.75
CA PRO A 124 7.71 -6.91 -21.67
C PRO A 124 7.96 -8.37 -22.10
N LEU A 125 8.29 -8.61 -23.37
CA LEU A 125 8.58 -9.97 -23.85
C LEU A 125 9.92 -10.54 -23.34
N THR A 126 10.84 -9.68 -22.89
CA THR A 126 12.18 -10.09 -22.41
C THR A 126 12.31 -10.07 -20.89
N GLY A 127 11.19 -9.98 -20.16
CA GLY A 127 11.15 -9.95 -18.70
C GLY A 127 11.54 -8.61 -18.08
N PRO A 128 11.47 -8.48 -16.75
CA PRO A 128 11.77 -7.26 -16.02
C PRO A 128 13.29 -7.08 -15.89
N SER A 129 13.99 -6.68 -16.95
CA SER A 129 15.37 -6.20 -16.81
C SER A 129 15.37 -4.84 -16.10
N ALA A 130 16.02 -4.81 -14.93
CA ALA A 130 16.30 -3.59 -14.18
C ALA A 130 17.18 -2.62 -15.00
N ASP A 131 16.70 -1.38 -15.09
CA ASP A 131 17.47 -0.14 -15.31
C ASP A 131 18.72 -0.17 -16.18
N GLN A 132 18.55 -0.01 -17.50
CA GLN A 132 19.37 0.91 -18.30
C GLN A 132 18.52 1.57 -19.39
N ARG A 133 17.59 2.45 -19.00
CA ARG A 133 16.93 3.33 -19.97
C ARG A 133 17.86 4.51 -20.30
N GLN A 134 18.63 4.38 -21.36
CA GLN A 134 19.14 5.58 -22.05
C GLN A 134 17.94 6.34 -22.65
N ARG A 135 17.82 7.64 -22.34
CA ARG A 135 16.82 8.53 -22.95
C ARG A 135 16.98 8.47 -24.47
N GLY A 136 15.99 7.90 -25.17
CA GLY A 136 15.96 7.82 -26.64
C GLY A 136 15.86 6.41 -27.23
N ALA A 137 16.01 5.35 -26.43
CA ALA A 137 15.88 3.98 -26.92
C ALA A 137 14.41 3.60 -27.23
N GLN A 138 14.19 2.90 -28.35
CA GLN A 138 12.92 2.28 -28.71
C GLN A 138 12.40 1.43 -27.54
N ARG A 139 11.12 1.58 -27.17
CA ARG A 139 10.54 0.79 -26.08
C ARG A 139 10.64 -0.70 -26.45
N PRO A 140 11.09 -1.56 -25.53
CA PRO A 140 11.15 -2.99 -25.80
C PRO A 140 9.75 -3.51 -26.16
N PRO A 141 9.67 -4.53 -27.03
CA PRO A 141 8.39 -5.08 -27.45
C PRO A 141 7.65 -5.60 -26.22
N ALA A 142 6.37 -5.24 -26.10
CA ALA A 142 5.53 -5.56 -24.95
C ALA A 142 4.13 -5.98 -25.39
N VAL A 143 3.54 -6.91 -24.65
CA VAL A 143 2.19 -7.41 -24.88
C VAL A 143 1.22 -6.75 -23.91
N LYS A 144 0.07 -6.30 -24.41
CA LYS A 144 -0.98 -5.72 -23.57
C LYS A 144 -1.78 -6.83 -22.89
N VAL A 145 -1.95 -6.71 -21.58
CA VAL A 145 -2.88 -7.48 -20.75
C VAL A 145 -3.95 -6.52 -20.23
N ASP A 146 -5.22 -6.89 -20.36
CA ASP A 146 -6.31 -5.98 -20.02
C ASP A 146 -6.65 -6.01 -18.54
N VAL A 147 -6.65 -7.18 -17.91
CA VAL A 147 -6.84 -7.36 -16.47
C VAL A 147 -5.78 -8.33 -15.94
N VAL A 148 -5.11 -7.94 -14.85
CA VAL A 148 -4.21 -8.79 -14.07
C VAL A 148 -4.85 -8.97 -12.71
N ALA A 149 -5.04 -10.23 -12.31
CA ALA A 149 -5.80 -10.59 -11.14
C ALA A 149 -5.21 -11.82 -10.44
N ASP A 150 -5.77 -12.19 -9.28
CA ASP A 150 -5.29 -13.29 -8.44
C ASP A 150 -3.80 -13.13 -8.08
N ASN A 151 -3.43 -11.95 -7.61
CA ASN A 151 -2.03 -11.59 -7.28
C ASN A 151 -1.06 -11.81 -8.45
N GLY A 152 -1.49 -11.49 -9.66
CA GLY A 152 -0.72 -11.70 -10.88
C GLY A 152 -0.75 -13.12 -11.45
N LYS A 153 -1.39 -14.10 -10.77
CA LYS A 153 -1.51 -15.48 -11.24
C LYS A 153 -2.42 -15.62 -12.47
N ARG A 154 -3.34 -14.67 -12.68
CA ARG A 154 -4.26 -14.69 -13.83
C ARG A 154 -4.15 -13.44 -14.69
N TRP A 155 -3.96 -13.65 -15.98
CA TRP A 155 -3.91 -12.59 -17.00
C TRP A 155 -5.08 -12.74 -17.95
N ILE A 156 -5.88 -11.69 -18.11
CA ILE A 156 -7.04 -11.68 -19.00
C ILE A 156 -6.77 -10.71 -20.14
N ARG A 157 -6.88 -11.19 -21.38
CA ARG A 157 -6.82 -10.39 -22.59
C ARG A 157 -8.17 -10.40 -23.27
N VAL A 158 -8.73 -9.22 -23.53
CA VAL A 158 -10.00 -9.04 -24.25
C VAL A 158 -9.73 -8.71 -25.71
N ASN A 159 -10.40 -9.43 -26.62
CA ASN A 159 -10.39 -9.15 -28.05
C ASN A 159 -11.83 -9.19 -28.60
N THR A 160 -12.20 -8.18 -29.39
CA THR A 160 -13.54 -7.98 -29.96
C THR A 160 -13.63 -8.38 -31.44
N VAL A 161 -12.70 -9.22 -31.91
CA VAL A 161 -12.69 -9.79 -33.27
C VAL A 161 -14.01 -10.49 -33.61
N LYS A 162 -14.48 -10.31 -34.85
CA LYS A 162 -15.68 -10.96 -35.39
C LYS A 162 -15.31 -12.02 -36.43
N ASN A 163 -16.25 -12.92 -36.74
CA ASN A 163 -16.12 -13.90 -37.82
C ASN A 163 -15.72 -13.25 -39.15
N ALA A 164 -16.43 -12.21 -39.59
CA ALA A 164 -16.12 -11.51 -40.84
C ALA A 164 -14.66 -11.00 -40.94
N ARG A 165 -14.05 -10.61 -39.81
CA ARG A 165 -12.65 -10.19 -39.78
C ARG A 165 -11.69 -11.37 -39.90
N MET A 166 -12.01 -12.49 -39.26
CA MET A 166 -11.24 -13.73 -39.42
C MET A 166 -11.31 -14.26 -40.85
N LEU A 167 -12.50 -14.21 -41.48
CA LEU A 167 -12.69 -14.62 -42.87
C LEU A 167 -11.89 -13.75 -43.83
N ALA A 168 -11.84 -12.43 -43.60
CA ALA A 168 -11.00 -11.53 -44.40
C ALA A 168 -9.51 -11.90 -44.27
N GLU A 169 -9.05 -12.18 -43.06
CA GLU A 169 -7.67 -12.64 -42.82
C GLU A 169 -7.39 -14.00 -43.48
N PHE A 170 -8.34 -14.93 -43.43
CA PHE A 170 -8.20 -16.22 -44.10
C PHE A 170 -8.14 -16.07 -45.63
N ARG A 171 -8.99 -15.24 -46.23
CA ARG A 171 -8.94 -14.93 -47.67
C ARG A 171 -7.62 -14.25 -48.05
N GLU A 172 -7.09 -13.41 -47.18
CA GLU A 172 -5.77 -12.81 -47.37
C GLU A 172 -4.69 -13.89 -47.40
N ILE A 173 -4.67 -14.82 -46.43
CA ILE A 173 -3.75 -15.97 -46.39
C ILE A 173 -3.89 -16.83 -47.65
N ASP A 174 -5.13 -17.16 -48.03
CA ASP A 174 -5.44 -18.01 -49.19
C ASP A 174 -5.00 -17.34 -50.51
N SER A 175 -5.05 -16.01 -50.61
CA SER A 175 -4.64 -15.31 -51.83
C SER A 175 -3.14 -15.36 -52.09
N TYR A 176 -2.32 -15.60 -51.07
CA TYR A 176 -0.88 -15.82 -51.22
C TYR A 176 -0.51 -17.28 -51.53
N LEU A 177 -1.48 -18.20 -51.51
CA LEU A 177 -1.26 -19.64 -51.78
C LEU A 177 -1.45 -20.02 -53.26
N THR A 178 -1.81 -19.09 -54.14
CA THR A 178 -2.22 -19.39 -55.53
C THR A 178 -1.18 -19.22 -56.63
N ASP A 179 0.10 -18.93 -56.34
CA ASP A 179 1.18 -18.80 -57.34
C ASP A 179 2.33 -19.81 -57.10
N SER A 180 2.02 -21.11 -57.20
CA SER A 180 3.03 -22.17 -57.25
C SER A 180 2.74 -23.18 -58.36
N ASP A 181 2.50 -22.68 -59.56
CA ASP A 181 2.72 -23.42 -60.79
C ASP A 181 3.36 -22.47 -61.82
N ASP A 182 4.49 -22.88 -62.38
CA ASP A 182 5.40 -22.18 -63.31
C ASP A 182 6.32 -21.08 -62.76
N SER A 183 7.50 -21.48 -62.29
CA SER A 183 8.71 -21.35 -63.15
C SER A 183 9.98 -21.86 -62.46
N ASP A 184 10.66 -22.77 -63.16
CA ASP A 184 12.05 -23.15 -62.92
C ASP A 184 12.95 -21.90 -63.04
N TYR A 185 13.27 -21.24 -61.93
CA TYR A 185 14.40 -20.31 -61.86
C TYR A 185 15.26 -20.59 -60.63
N GLU A 186 16.54 -20.74 -60.92
CA GLU A 186 17.58 -21.19 -60.01
C GLU A 186 17.66 -20.39 -58.71
N LYS A 187 17.99 -21.11 -57.64
CA LYS A 187 18.47 -20.60 -56.35
C LYS A 187 19.48 -19.47 -56.56
N LEU A 188 19.07 -18.23 -56.29
CA LEU A 188 20.00 -17.17 -55.92
C LEU A 188 19.68 -16.69 -54.50
N GLU A 189 20.74 -16.70 -53.70
CA GLU A 189 20.83 -16.29 -52.30
C GLU A 189 20.44 -14.82 -52.14
N ASP A 190 19.23 -14.57 -51.62
CA ASP A 190 18.88 -13.47 -50.71
C ASP A 190 17.38 -13.53 -50.43
N ALA A 191 17.02 -14.27 -49.38
CA ALA A 191 15.63 -14.53 -49.00
C ALA A 191 14.93 -13.23 -48.58
N ARG A 192 14.22 -12.60 -49.53
CA ARG A 192 13.15 -11.65 -49.21
C ARG A 192 12.13 -12.37 -48.33
N PRO A 193 11.65 -11.79 -47.22
CA PRO A 193 10.61 -12.41 -46.41
C PRO A 193 9.35 -12.57 -47.26
N THR A 194 9.00 -13.80 -47.57
CA THR A 194 7.81 -14.16 -48.33
C THR A 194 6.56 -13.89 -47.50
N LEU A 195 5.55 -13.22 -48.09
CA LEU A 195 4.25 -12.99 -47.45
C LEU A 195 3.39 -14.28 -47.38
N ALA A 196 3.75 -15.31 -48.13
CA ALA A 196 3.11 -16.62 -48.09
C ALA A 196 3.42 -17.31 -46.75
N GLN A 197 2.38 -17.57 -45.96
CA GLN A 197 2.51 -18.29 -44.70
C GLN A 197 2.72 -19.79 -44.97
N ALA A 198 3.76 -20.38 -44.38
CA ALA A 198 4.03 -21.82 -44.49
C ALA A 198 3.14 -22.69 -43.59
N GLU A 199 2.54 -22.09 -42.55
CA GLU A 199 1.67 -22.74 -41.57
C GLU A 199 0.40 -21.91 -41.35
N PHE A 200 -0.69 -22.53 -40.91
CA PHE A 200 -1.94 -21.84 -40.57
C PHE A 200 -1.72 -20.92 -39.36
N ASP A 201 -1.44 -19.62 -39.59
CA ASP A 201 -1.08 -18.68 -38.54
C ASP A 201 -1.78 -17.31 -38.64
N ASN A 202 -2.92 -17.20 -37.98
CA ASN A 202 -3.68 -15.96 -37.89
C ASN A 202 -3.28 -15.06 -36.70
N SER A 203 -3.81 -13.84 -36.71
CA SER A 203 -3.54 -12.76 -35.76
C SER A 203 -3.87 -13.14 -34.32
N ILE A 204 -4.90 -13.96 -34.09
CA ILE A 204 -5.28 -14.43 -32.75
C ILE A 204 -4.24 -15.45 -32.24
N LEU A 205 -3.78 -16.38 -33.08
CA LEU A 205 -2.73 -17.35 -32.72
C LEU A 205 -1.42 -16.63 -32.38
N ARG A 206 -1.01 -15.67 -33.20
CA ARG A 206 0.18 -14.83 -32.95
C ARG A 206 0.08 -14.06 -31.63
N MET A 207 -1.10 -13.52 -31.32
CA MET A 207 -1.37 -12.87 -30.03
C MET A 207 -1.26 -13.86 -28.87
N GLY A 208 -1.81 -15.07 -29.02
CA GLY A 208 -1.72 -16.14 -28.03
C GLY A 208 -0.27 -16.53 -27.72
N ARG A 209 0.55 -16.76 -28.76
CA ARG A 209 1.99 -17.06 -28.59
C ARG A 209 2.74 -15.92 -27.92
N SER A 210 2.43 -14.67 -28.28
CA SER A 210 3.04 -13.49 -27.67
C SER A 210 2.70 -13.36 -26.19
N LEU A 211 1.43 -13.61 -25.80
CA LEU A 211 1.01 -13.62 -24.40
C LEU A 211 1.75 -14.70 -23.61
N LEU A 212 1.87 -15.91 -24.15
CA LEU A 212 2.61 -17.01 -23.50
C LEU A 212 4.10 -16.70 -23.35
N ALA A 213 4.73 -16.12 -24.37
CA ALA A 213 6.12 -15.68 -24.30
C ALA A 213 6.31 -14.61 -23.21
N ALA A 214 5.40 -13.62 -23.15
CA ALA A 214 5.42 -12.61 -22.11
C ALA A 214 5.17 -13.20 -20.71
N ALA A 215 4.25 -14.15 -20.55
CA ALA A 215 4.00 -14.81 -19.26
C ALA A 215 5.21 -15.61 -18.78
N LYS A 216 5.89 -16.33 -19.67
CA LYS A 216 7.14 -17.04 -19.35
C LYS A 216 8.27 -16.10 -18.94
N ALA A 217 8.32 -14.90 -19.52
CA ALA A 217 9.34 -13.91 -19.20
C ALA A 217 9.04 -13.08 -17.94
N ASN A 218 7.78 -13.05 -17.49
CA ASN A 218 7.34 -12.32 -16.30
C ASN A 218 6.62 -13.28 -15.35
N LEU A 219 7.42 -14.12 -14.67
CA LEU A 219 6.95 -15.00 -13.61
C LEU A 219 6.30 -14.20 -12.48
N ILE A 220 5.40 -14.84 -11.73
CA ILE A 220 4.74 -14.20 -10.59
C ILE A 220 5.79 -13.88 -9.52
N ASP A 221 5.79 -12.63 -9.04
CA ASP A 221 6.77 -12.12 -8.07
C ASP A 221 6.87 -13.06 -6.85
N GLY A 222 8.10 -13.49 -6.53
CA GLY A 222 8.36 -14.39 -5.40
C GLY A 222 8.11 -15.88 -5.67
N THR A 223 7.78 -16.26 -6.91
CA THR A 223 7.54 -17.66 -7.31
C THR A 223 8.27 -18.02 -8.60
N SER A 224 8.24 -19.30 -8.96
CA SER A 224 8.65 -19.79 -10.29
C SER A 224 7.46 -20.10 -11.20
N GLU A 225 6.26 -19.65 -10.82
CA GLU A 225 5.02 -19.97 -11.53
C GLU A 225 4.79 -19.03 -12.73
N ILE A 226 4.25 -19.61 -13.81
CA ILE A 226 3.85 -18.88 -15.02
C ILE A 226 2.37 -18.49 -14.86
N PRO A 227 2.00 -17.21 -15.07
CA PRO A 227 0.61 -16.78 -15.03
C PRO A 227 -0.29 -17.55 -16.01
N ARG A 228 -1.49 -17.94 -15.55
CA ARG A 228 -2.53 -18.51 -16.41
C ARG A 228 -3.13 -17.41 -17.28
N ILE A 229 -3.19 -17.65 -18.58
CA ILE A 229 -3.73 -16.71 -19.56
C ILE A 229 -5.16 -17.12 -19.93
N THR A 230 -6.07 -16.15 -19.84
CA THR A 230 -7.42 -16.22 -20.38
C THR A 230 -7.54 -15.25 -21.55
N LEU A 231 -7.95 -15.75 -22.71
CA LEU A 231 -8.27 -14.96 -23.89
C LEU A 231 -9.78 -14.91 -24.09
N ARG A 232 -10.35 -13.73 -23.83
CA ARG A 232 -11.78 -13.45 -23.98
C ARG A 232 -12.06 -12.94 -25.41
N LEU A 233 -12.79 -13.73 -26.20
CA LEU A 233 -13.19 -13.39 -27.57
C LEU A 233 -14.67 -13.06 -27.61
N THR A 234 -15.01 -11.78 -27.45
CA THR A 234 -16.40 -11.38 -27.14
C THR A 234 -17.37 -11.45 -28.31
N ARG A 235 -16.87 -11.46 -29.55
CA ARG A 235 -17.69 -11.37 -30.77
C ARG A 235 -17.38 -12.47 -31.80
N LEU A 236 -16.58 -13.44 -31.41
CA LEU A 236 -16.26 -14.59 -32.25
C LEU A 236 -17.21 -15.73 -31.90
N ASP A 237 -17.86 -16.29 -32.91
CA ASP A 237 -18.85 -17.34 -32.76
C ASP A 237 -18.52 -18.53 -33.67
N PRO A 238 -18.08 -19.68 -33.14
CA PRO A 238 -17.79 -20.87 -33.95
C PRO A 238 -19.04 -21.59 -34.46
N SER A 239 -20.25 -21.16 -34.07
CA SER A 239 -21.51 -21.79 -34.48
C SER A 239 -22.59 -20.73 -34.66
N PRO A 240 -22.46 -19.85 -35.69
CA PRO A 240 -23.37 -18.76 -35.90
C PRO A 240 -24.81 -19.27 -36.18
N PRO A 241 -25.84 -18.43 -35.96
CA PRO A 241 -27.24 -18.83 -36.12
C PRO A 241 -27.57 -19.37 -37.52
N LEU A 242 -28.61 -20.22 -37.59
CA LEU A 242 -29.18 -20.70 -38.86
C LEU A 242 -29.60 -19.50 -39.73
N GLY A 243 -28.96 -19.35 -40.90
CA GLY A 243 -29.15 -18.22 -41.83
C GLY A 243 -27.87 -17.40 -42.11
N SER A 244 -26.78 -17.65 -41.40
CA SER A 244 -25.47 -17.00 -41.58
C SER A 244 -24.37 -17.99 -41.99
N GLU A 245 -24.67 -18.86 -42.97
CA GLU A 245 -23.72 -19.90 -43.43
C GLU A 245 -22.41 -19.33 -43.98
N GLU A 246 -22.45 -18.12 -44.57
CA GLU A 246 -21.25 -17.41 -45.06
C GLU A 246 -20.28 -17.02 -43.94
N GLU A 247 -20.75 -16.96 -42.69
CA GLU A 247 -19.93 -16.65 -41.51
C GLU A 247 -19.38 -17.90 -40.81
N ASN A 248 -19.75 -19.09 -41.28
CA ASN A 248 -19.38 -20.37 -40.70
C ASN A 248 -18.20 -21.00 -41.46
N ASP A 249 -16.98 -20.67 -41.05
CA ASP A 249 -15.75 -21.29 -41.59
C ASP A 249 -15.10 -22.19 -40.52
N PRO A 250 -14.81 -23.46 -40.83
CA PRO A 250 -14.25 -24.42 -39.86
C PRO A 250 -12.90 -23.99 -39.29
N ARG A 251 -12.14 -23.12 -39.99
CA ARG A 251 -10.86 -22.58 -39.52
C ARG A 251 -11.00 -21.66 -38.30
N ILE A 252 -12.19 -21.10 -38.06
CA ILE A 252 -12.49 -20.39 -36.81
C ILE A 252 -12.41 -21.37 -35.63
N LEU A 253 -13.08 -22.51 -35.73
CA LEU A 253 -13.04 -23.55 -34.70
C LEU A 253 -11.62 -24.12 -34.54
N GLN A 254 -10.91 -24.33 -35.65
CA GLN A 254 -9.50 -24.76 -35.62
C GLN A 254 -8.61 -23.78 -34.85
N THR A 255 -8.80 -22.47 -35.06
CA THR A 255 -8.08 -21.42 -34.32
C THR A 255 -8.31 -21.53 -32.81
N LEU A 256 -9.56 -21.74 -32.39
CA LEU A 256 -9.91 -21.91 -30.97
C LEU A 256 -9.28 -23.17 -30.38
N GLN A 257 -9.27 -24.27 -31.12
CA GLN A 257 -8.65 -25.52 -30.68
C GLN A 257 -7.13 -25.38 -30.54
N LEU A 258 -6.46 -24.71 -31.48
CA LEU A 258 -5.03 -24.45 -31.39
C LEU A 258 -4.67 -23.58 -30.19
N LEU A 259 -5.46 -22.53 -29.89
CA LEU A 259 -5.27 -21.72 -28.68
C LEU A 259 -5.37 -22.55 -27.40
N ARG A 260 -6.40 -23.39 -27.30
CA ARG A 260 -6.59 -24.30 -26.16
C ARG A 260 -5.47 -25.33 -26.06
N GLY A 261 -5.01 -25.86 -27.21
CA GLY A 261 -3.88 -26.78 -27.29
C GLY A 261 -2.56 -26.16 -26.82
N MET A 262 -2.39 -24.84 -26.94
CA MET A 262 -1.25 -24.11 -26.35
C MET A 262 -1.35 -23.89 -24.84
N GLY A 263 -2.46 -24.29 -24.19
CA GLY A 263 -2.71 -24.08 -22.77
C GLY A 263 -3.34 -22.71 -22.43
N ILE A 264 -3.88 -22.00 -23.42
CA ILE A 264 -4.62 -20.75 -23.20
C ILE A 264 -6.07 -21.08 -22.91
N ASP A 265 -6.62 -20.49 -21.85
CA ASP A 265 -8.04 -20.58 -21.55
C ASP A 265 -8.82 -19.64 -22.47
N VAL A 266 -9.76 -20.18 -23.25
CA VAL A 266 -10.48 -19.40 -24.29
C VAL A 266 -11.95 -19.32 -23.94
N GLU A 267 -12.39 -18.12 -23.58
CA GLU A 267 -13.78 -17.81 -23.23
C GLU A 267 -14.42 -16.99 -24.36
N LEU A 268 -15.60 -17.42 -24.82
CA LEU A 268 -16.35 -16.77 -25.90
C LEU A 268 -17.48 -15.89 -25.34
N GLY A 269 -17.87 -14.87 -26.10
CA GLY A 269 -19.00 -14.00 -25.77
C GLY A 269 -18.72 -12.99 -24.65
N GLU A 270 -19.65 -12.05 -24.44
CA GLU A 270 -19.60 -11.11 -23.31
C GLU A 270 -20.13 -11.76 -22.02
N ARG A 271 -19.49 -11.45 -20.87
CA ARG A 271 -20.03 -11.76 -19.53
C ARG A 271 -21.41 -11.13 -19.37
N ARG A 272 -22.37 -11.89 -18.87
CA ARG A 272 -23.76 -11.45 -18.64
C ARG A 272 -23.96 -11.06 -17.18
N GLY A 273 -25.04 -10.32 -16.91
CA GLY A 273 -25.45 -9.89 -15.57
C GLY A 273 -25.46 -11.01 -14.52
N SER A 274 -25.81 -12.23 -14.94
CA SER A 274 -25.83 -13.44 -14.12
C SER A 274 -24.46 -13.95 -13.68
N ASP A 275 -23.39 -13.54 -14.38
CA ASP A 275 -22.02 -14.04 -14.16
C ASP A 275 -21.24 -13.14 -13.21
N PHE A 276 -21.80 -11.98 -12.85
CA PHE A 276 -21.22 -11.13 -11.82
C PHE A 276 -21.43 -11.81 -10.47
N PRO A 277 -20.39 -11.89 -9.62
CA PRO A 277 -20.57 -12.33 -8.24
C PRO A 277 -21.70 -11.51 -7.63
N ALA A 278 -22.73 -12.18 -7.08
CA ALA A 278 -23.81 -11.49 -6.42
C ALA A 278 -23.20 -10.53 -5.38
N PRO A 279 -23.62 -9.26 -5.31
CA PRO A 279 -23.20 -8.42 -4.22
C PRO A 279 -23.63 -9.15 -2.94
N ALA A 280 -22.69 -9.47 -2.06
CA ALA A 280 -22.94 -10.21 -0.83
C ALA A 280 -23.85 -9.46 0.17
N ASN A 281 -24.58 -8.42 -0.27
CA ASN A 281 -25.53 -7.63 0.49
C ASN A 281 -26.55 -6.98 -0.48
N GLU A 282 -27.57 -7.72 -0.93
CA GLU A 282 -28.84 -7.08 -1.28
C GLU A 282 -29.81 -7.31 -0.12
N PRO A 283 -30.12 -6.28 0.70
CA PRO A 283 -31.19 -6.37 1.68
C PRO A 283 -32.53 -6.46 0.93
N SER A 284 -33.32 -7.48 1.27
CA SER A 284 -34.71 -7.63 0.84
C SER A 284 -35.48 -6.30 0.91
N PRO A 285 -36.36 -5.98 -0.06
CA PRO A 285 -37.00 -4.68 -0.19
C PRO A 285 -38.19 -4.52 0.78
N ALA A 286 -37.91 -4.59 2.08
CA ALA A 286 -38.90 -4.39 3.14
C ALA A 286 -38.31 -3.72 4.39
N SER A 287 -37.52 -2.66 4.22
CA SER A 287 -37.28 -1.68 5.29
C SER A 287 -36.71 -0.39 4.72
N SER A 288 -37.57 0.61 4.57
CA SER A 288 -37.20 1.99 4.28
C SER A 288 -36.49 2.61 5.49
N SER A 289 -35.18 2.45 5.57
CA SER A 289 -34.29 3.30 6.37
C SER A 289 -32.96 3.40 5.64
N SER A 290 -32.55 4.62 5.38
CA SER A 290 -31.32 5.07 4.71
C SER A 290 -30.10 4.15 4.96
N PRO A 291 -29.30 3.78 3.94
CA PRO A 291 -28.07 3.04 4.15
C PRO A 291 -27.01 4.01 4.67
N SER A 292 -26.95 4.17 5.99
CA SER A 292 -25.71 4.64 6.61
C SER A 292 -24.71 3.50 6.51
N THR A 293 -23.57 3.80 5.90
CA THR A 293 -22.39 2.93 5.79
C THR A 293 -21.99 2.45 7.18
N SER A 294 -22.45 1.28 7.60
CA SER A 294 -21.96 0.57 8.77
C SER A 294 -20.55 0.07 8.48
N SER A 295 -19.58 0.98 8.55
CA SER A 295 -18.17 0.59 8.62
C SER A 295 -18.01 -0.31 9.84
N ILE A 296 -17.66 -1.57 9.62
CA ILE A 296 -17.30 -2.51 10.69
C ILE A 296 -16.24 -1.81 11.55
N LEU A 297 -16.57 -1.54 12.81
CA LEU A 297 -15.74 -0.74 13.69
C LEU A 297 -14.70 -1.65 14.33
N LEU A 298 -13.44 -1.49 13.90
CA LEU A 298 -12.32 -2.23 14.49
C LEU A 298 -12.00 -1.68 15.88
N GLU A 299 -11.85 -2.56 16.86
CA GLU A 299 -11.55 -2.20 18.26
C GLU A 299 -10.28 -2.90 18.75
N PRO A 300 -9.45 -2.23 19.57
CA PRO A 300 -8.31 -2.89 20.19
C PRO A 300 -8.75 -3.96 21.20
N THR A 301 -7.86 -4.90 21.51
CA THR A 301 -8.05 -5.89 22.57
C THR A 301 -7.89 -5.27 23.95
N ILE A 302 -8.40 -5.97 24.97
CA ILE A 302 -8.21 -5.62 26.39
C ILE A 302 -6.73 -5.62 26.77
N ASN A 303 -5.92 -6.51 26.20
CA ASN A 303 -4.47 -6.48 26.38
C ASN A 303 -3.83 -5.78 25.18
N ILE A 304 -3.12 -4.67 25.40
CA ILE A 304 -2.45 -3.91 24.33
C ILE A 304 -0.94 -4.07 24.50
N ASN A 305 -0.28 -4.55 23.46
CA ASN A 305 1.17 -4.65 23.40
C ASN A 305 1.78 -3.36 22.82
N LEU A 306 2.74 -2.77 23.52
CA LEU A 306 3.39 -1.51 23.18
C LEU A 306 4.75 -1.76 22.53
N ASP A 307 4.88 -1.34 21.27
CA ASP A 307 6.17 -1.28 20.58
C ASP A 307 7.05 -0.13 21.11
N LEU A 308 8.37 -0.21 20.88
CA LEU A 308 9.35 0.81 21.28
C LEU A 308 8.94 2.22 20.84
N SER A 309 8.45 2.36 19.62
CA SER A 309 8.08 3.67 19.06
C SER A 309 6.99 4.36 19.89
N VAL A 310 6.08 3.59 20.47
CA VAL A 310 5.00 4.09 21.32
C VAL A 310 5.48 4.34 22.73
N LEU A 311 6.40 3.52 23.27
CA LEU A 311 7.03 3.82 24.56
C LEU A 311 7.74 5.18 24.53
N ILE A 312 8.47 5.50 23.45
CA ILE A 312 9.10 6.81 23.24
C ILE A 312 8.05 7.92 23.10
N ALA A 313 6.95 7.64 22.41
CA ALA A 313 5.87 8.59 22.25
C ALA A 313 5.18 8.94 23.58
N LEU A 314 4.92 7.93 24.41
CA LEU A 314 4.23 8.07 25.71
C LEU A 314 5.02 8.91 26.71
N ILE A 315 6.35 8.99 26.61
CA ILE A 315 7.19 9.78 27.53
C ILE A 315 7.62 11.13 26.94
N SER A 316 7.42 11.32 25.63
CA SER A 316 7.92 12.48 24.89
C SER A 316 7.31 13.76 25.43
N ASP A 317 8.12 14.81 25.53
CA ASP A 317 7.63 16.11 25.97
C ASP A 317 6.61 16.73 24.98
N LEU A 318 6.62 16.34 23.70
CA LEU A 318 5.59 16.76 22.74
C LEU A 318 4.18 16.32 23.17
N THR A 319 4.07 15.15 23.77
CA THR A 319 2.80 14.57 24.21
C THR A 319 2.29 15.23 25.50
N HIS A 320 3.20 15.62 26.39
CA HIS A 320 2.83 16.15 27.72
C HIS A 320 2.81 17.67 27.82
N SER A 321 3.63 18.37 27.03
CA SER A 321 3.78 19.81 27.15
C SER A 321 2.51 20.55 26.68
N PRO A 322 2.27 21.77 27.19
CA PRO A 322 1.16 22.60 26.74
C PRO A 322 1.19 22.80 25.23
N LEU A 323 0.00 22.74 24.60
CA LEU A 323 -0.13 22.97 23.17
C LEU A 323 0.07 24.45 22.84
N PRO A 324 0.72 24.78 21.69
CA PRO A 324 0.78 26.13 21.17
C PRO A 324 -0.63 26.67 20.92
N LYS A 325 -0.80 27.99 21.07
CA LYS A 325 -2.08 28.65 20.78
C LYS A 325 -2.24 28.96 19.30
N THR A 326 -1.13 29.07 18.57
CA THR A 326 -1.13 29.37 17.14
C THR A 326 -0.13 28.52 16.37
N VAL A 327 -0.33 28.40 15.05
CA VAL A 327 0.55 27.65 14.14
C VAL A 327 1.94 28.29 14.07
N GLU A 328 2.02 29.62 14.19
CA GLU A 328 3.27 30.39 14.20
C GLU A 328 4.10 30.07 15.45
N GLU A 329 3.45 29.94 16.62
CA GLU A 329 4.11 29.50 17.84
C GLU A 329 4.66 28.06 17.69
N ALA A 330 3.89 27.15 17.09
CA ALA A 330 4.34 25.78 16.81
C ALA A 330 5.58 25.74 15.88
N ASN A 331 5.61 26.62 14.87
CA ASN A 331 6.73 26.74 13.94
C ASN A 331 8.01 27.26 14.60
N THR A 332 7.90 28.10 15.62
CA THR A 332 9.06 28.73 16.28
C THR A 332 9.61 27.92 17.47
N ARG A 333 8.86 26.93 17.97
CA ARG A 333 9.20 26.19 19.20
C ARG A 333 10.47 25.32 19.10
N PHE A 334 10.78 24.81 17.91
CA PHE A 334 11.94 23.92 17.67
C PHE A 334 13.02 24.53 16.77
N ILE A 335 13.01 25.87 16.64
CA ILE A 335 13.97 26.64 15.85
C ILE A 335 15.22 26.88 16.72
N PRO A 336 16.37 26.21 16.50
CA PRO A 336 17.48 26.31 17.43
C PRO A 336 17.98 27.75 17.56
N PRO A 337 18.42 28.20 18.76
CA PRO A 337 18.77 29.59 19.00
C PRO A 337 19.98 30.02 18.16
N GLN A 338 20.06 31.33 17.87
CA GLN A 338 21.00 31.89 16.89
C GLN A 338 22.47 31.56 17.20
N HIS A 339 22.87 31.62 18.48
CA HIS A 339 24.23 31.28 18.92
C HIS A 339 24.63 29.82 18.62
N TYR A 340 23.68 28.88 18.71
CA TYR A 340 23.91 27.47 18.39
C TYR A 340 24.10 27.25 16.89
N ARG A 341 23.36 28.01 16.06
CA ARG A 341 23.53 28.00 14.60
C ARG A 341 24.90 28.52 14.19
N GLU A 342 25.32 29.64 14.78
CA GLU A 342 26.62 30.27 14.52
C GLU A 342 27.78 29.37 14.95
N TRP A 343 27.68 28.71 16.12
CA TRP A 343 28.65 27.72 16.57
C TRP A 343 28.79 26.54 15.59
N LYS A 344 27.66 25.99 15.12
CA LYS A 344 27.66 24.85 14.19
C LYS A 344 28.17 25.24 12.80
N GLN A 345 27.86 26.45 12.33
CA GLN A 345 28.41 27.02 11.10
C GLN A 345 29.93 27.23 11.21
N LYS A 346 30.44 27.76 12.35
CA LYS A 346 31.89 27.86 12.62
C LYS A 346 32.57 26.50 12.60
N LYS A 347 31.96 25.48 13.21
CA LYS A 347 32.49 24.10 13.23
C LYS A 347 32.53 23.49 11.83
N ASN A 348 31.46 23.62 11.05
CA ASN A 348 31.43 23.13 9.66
C ASN A 348 32.39 23.92 8.74
N GLY A 349 32.60 25.21 8.99
CA GLY A 349 33.57 26.04 8.28
C GLY A 349 35.04 25.66 8.55
N MET A 350 35.34 25.14 9.75
CA MET A 350 36.67 24.63 10.10
C MET A 350 37.02 23.31 9.39
N TYR A 351 36.05 22.39 9.24
CA TYR A 351 36.29 21.09 8.61
C TYR A 351 36.04 21.08 7.08
N GLY A 352 35.28 22.04 6.55
CA GLY A 352 34.95 22.13 5.12
C GLY A 352 36.04 22.73 4.22
N LYS A 353 37.08 23.36 4.79
CA LYS A 353 38.10 24.11 4.01
C LYS A 353 39.11 23.26 3.24
N LYS A 354 38.99 21.92 3.25
CA LYS A 354 39.90 21.00 2.54
C LYS A 354 39.39 20.48 1.19
N ARG A 355 38.18 20.83 0.74
CA ARG A 355 37.72 20.56 -0.64
C ARG A 355 37.18 21.84 -1.27
N VAL A 356 37.64 22.08 -2.50
CA VAL A 356 37.32 23.20 -3.40
C VAL A 356 38.20 24.45 -3.22
N ARG A 357 39.43 24.35 -3.76
CA ARG A 357 40.22 25.50 -4.20
C ARG A 357 39.93 25.68 -5.70
N SER A 358 38.98 26.55 -6.06
CA SER A 358 38.84 27.09 -7.43
C SER A 358 37.86 28.27 -7.47
N LYS A 359 38.35 29.37 -8.03
CA LYS A 359 37.67 30.62 -8.45
C LYS A 359 37.37 31.69 -7.38
N GLU A 360 38.31 32.63 -7.32
CA GLU A 360 38.17 33.97 -6.78
C GLU A 360 37.13 34.80 -7.55
N ILE A 361 36.28 35.52 -6.82
CA ILE A 361 35.45 36.64 -7.29
C ILE A 361 35.64 37.77 -6.26
N PRO A 362 35.71 39.06 -6.65
CA PRO A 362 36.08 40.16 -5.76
C PRO A 362 34.96 40.54 -4.76
N PRO A 363 35.27 41.33 -3.71
CA PRO A 363 34.35 41.60 -2.62
C PRO A 363 33.39 42.74 -2.99
N SER A 364 32.08 42.45 -3.08
CA SER A 364 31.04 43.49 -3.05
C SER A 364 30.32 43.47 -1.70
N GLU A 365 30.51 44.56 -0.97
CA GLU A 365 29.61 45.20 0.01
C GLU A 365 28.60 44.31 0.76
N SER A 366 28.90 44.13 2.04
CA SER A 366 28.01 43.66 3.09
C SER A 366 26.73 44.51 3.21
N PRO A 367 25.52 43.90 3.24
CA PRO A 367 24.36 44.57 3.80
C PRO A 367 24.35 44.47 5.32
N ILE A 368 24.05 45.60 5.94
CA ILE A 368 23.80 45.85 7.35
C ILE A 368 22.77 44.84 7.91
N PRO A 369 22.93 44.28 9.12
CA PRO A 369 21.97 43.34 9.69
C PRO A 369 20.70 44.10 10.11
N SER A 370 19.65 44.01 9.29
CA SER A 370 18.31 44.42 9.66
C SER A 370 17.76 43.47 10.71
N ARG A 371 17.52 44.03 11.89
CA ARG A 371 16.95 43.37 13.08
C ARG A 371 15.47 43.08 12.82
N GLY A 372 15.12 41.85 12.46
CA GLY A 372 13.72 41.42 12.38
C GLY A 372 13.48 40.29 11.38
N GLU A 373 12.90 39.20 11.88
CA GLU A 373 12.40 38.01 11.17
C GLU A 373 13.45 37.06 10.58
N THR A 374 13.74 36.02 11.36
CA THR A 374 14.66 34.92 10.99
C THR A 374 13.93 33.95 10.04
N ASP A 375 14.29 33.92 8.76
CA ASP A 375 13.71 32.99 7.77
C ASP A 375 14.24 31.55 7.98
N VAL A 376 13.38 30.55 7.77
CA VAL A 376 13.67 29.11 7.88
C VAL A 376 14.78 28.68 6.88
N ARG A 377 15.06 29.51 5.89
CA ARG A 377 16.06 29.29 4.81
C ARG A 377 17.51 29.33 5.30
N ASP A 378 17.80 29.92 6.47
CA ASP A 378 19.17 30.07 6.99
C ASP A 378 19.66 28.91 7.87
N ILE A 379 18.87 27.83 7.99
CA ILE A 379 19.16 26.67 8.84
C ILE A 379 19.89 25.58 8.03
N PRO A 380 20.99 24.98 8.53
CA PRO A 380 21.61 23.82 7.89
C PRO A 380 20.60 22.70 7.60
N SER A 381 20.61 22.16 6.37
CA SER A 381 19.57 21.26 5.82
C SER A 381 19.13 20.13 6.76
N GLU A 382 20.07 19.48 7.46
CA GLU A 382 19.75 18.38 8.39
C GLU A 382 19.05 18.85 9.68
N LEU A 383 19.44 20.00 10.22
CA LEU A 383 18.80 20.56 11.42
C LEU A 383 17.39 21.08 11.10
N ALA A 384 17.22 21.64 9.89
CA ALA A 384 15.94 22.07 9.37
C ALA A 384 14.96 20.90 9.17
N LYS A 385 15.44 19.71 8.79
CA LYS A 385 14.61 18.50 8.67
C LYS A 385 14.08 18.06 10.03
N HIS A 386 14.94 17.99 11.05
CA HIS A 386 14.54 17.58 12.40
C HIS A 386 13.58 18.58 13.05
N SER A 387 13.85 19.88 12.94
CA SER A 387 12.94 20.91 13.47
C SER A 387 11.58 20.87 12.79
N ARG A 388 11.54 20.73 11.46
CA ARG A 388 10.28 20.59 10.69
C ARG A 388 9.51 19.34 11.11
N ALA A 389 10.20 18.21 11.32
CA ALA A 389 9.55 16.97 11.75
C ALA A 389 8.89 17.13 13.14
N LEU A 390 9.59 17.75 14.11
CA LEU A 390 9.04 18.02 15.45
C LEU A 390 7.88 19.02 15.40
N THR A 391 7.98 20.06 14.57
CA THR A 391 6.89 21.01 14.35
C THR A 391 5.67 20.32 13.75
N ASN A 392 5.83 19.45 12.75
CA ASN A 392 4.71 18.69 12.18
C ASN A 392 4.06 17.77 13.22
N GLN A 393 4.85 17.09 14.06
CA GLN A 393 4.33 16.28 15.17
C GLN A 393 3.54 17.14 16.17
N LEU A 394 4.01 18.35 16.46
CA LEU A 394 3.31 19.28 17.35
C LEU A 394 2.00 19.79 16.74
N LEU A 395 1.98 20.10 15.45
CA LEU A 395 0.76 20.46 14.73
C LEU A 395 -0.27 19.32 14.74
N GLN A 396 0.18 18.06 14.64
CA GLN A 396 -0.71 16.90 14.79
C GLN A 396 -1.29 16.83 16.21
N GLU A 397 -0.48 17.02 17.25
CA GLU A 397 -0.93 17.06 18.65
C GLU A 397 -1.95 18.18 18.93
N MET A 398 -1.88 19.30 18.19
CA MET A 398 -2.88 20.37 18.26
C MET A 398 -4.24 19.96 17.68
N VAL A 399 -4.27 19.03 16.72
CA VAL A 399 -5.51 18.53 16.11
C VAL A 399 -6.10 17.41 16.97
N LYS A 400 -5.32 16.36 17.21
CA LYS A 400 -5.69 15.24 18.08
C LYS A 400 -4.44 14.64 18.70
N GLY A 401 -4.34 14.73 20.02
CA GLY A 401 -3.19 14.21 20.76
C GLY A 401 -3.18 12.69 20.85
N LEU A 402 -1.98 12.09 20.92
CA LEU A 402 -1.81 10.65 21.06
C LEU A 402 -2.62 10.06 22.23
N LEU A 403 -2.52 10.68 23.41
CA LEU A 403 -3.23 10.19 24.61
C LEU A 403 -4.74 10.38 24.49
N GLN A 404 -5.22 11.39 23.76
CA GLN A 404 -6.65 11.58 23.52
C GLN A 404 -7.20 10.44 22.65
N GLU A 405 -6.49 10.09 21.57
CA GLU A 405 -6.85 8.94 20.73
C GLU A 405 -6.85 7.63 21.52
N ILE A 406 -5.84 7.39 22.36
CA ILE A 406 -5.79 6.18 23.18
C ILE A 406 -6.97 6.13 24.16
N HIS A 407 -7.22 7.24 24.87
CA HIS A 407 -8.31 7.34 25.83
C HIS A 407 -9.69 7.13 25.20
N GLU A 408 -9.97 7.77 24.05
CA GLU A 408 -11.24 7.62 23.35
C GLU A 408 -11.51 6.16 22.95
N ARG A 409 -10.51 5.46 22.41
CA ARG A 409 -10.66 4.04 22.01
C ARG A 409 -10.84 3.12 23.21
N ILE A 410 -10.09 3.34 24.29
CA ILE A 410 -10.20 2.54 25.51
C ILE A 410 -11.53 2.78 26.21
N SER A 411 -12.02 4.02 26.23
CA SER A 411 -13.32 4.36 26.85
C SER A 411 -14.48 3.58 26.21
N VAL A 412 -14.42 3.34 24.89
CA VAL A 412 -15.41 2.53 24.18
C VAL A 412 -15.37 1.06 24.63
N ILE A 413 -14.17 0.52 24.88
CA ILE A 413 -13.98 -0.85 25.38
C ILE A 413 -14.45 -0.95 26.83
N ASP A 414 -14.03 -0.03 27.70
CA ASP A 414 -14.37 -0.02 29.13
C ASP A 414 -15.88 0.15 29.35
N ALA A 415 -16.58 0.86 28.45
CA ALA A 415 -18.04 0.97 28.50
C ALA A 415 -18.77 -0.36 28.21
N ARG A 416 -18.09 -1.32 27.57
CA ARG A 416 -18.68 -2.60 27.12
C ARG A 416 -18.12 -3.83 27.84
N SER A 417 -16.89 -3.72 28.35
CA SER A 417 -16.17 -4.78 29.03
C SER A 417 -16.17 -4.55 30.53
N THR A 418 -16.37 -5.62 31.30
CA THR A 418 -16.17 -5.60 32.75
C THR A 418 -14.69 -5.63 33.15
N ALA A 419 -13.82 -6.05 32.23
CA ALA A 419 -12.37 -6.09 32.42
C ALA A 419 -11.71 -4.82 31.88
N LYS A 420 -10.84 -4.22 32.71
CA LYS A 420 -10.05 -3.02 32.37
C LYS A 420 -8.92 -3.37 31.40
N VAL A 421 -8.62 -2.44 30.50
CA VAL A 421 -7.49 -2.54 29.57
C VAL A 421 -6.15 -2.63 30.32
N LYS A 422 -5.25 -3.48 29.83
CA LYS A 422 -3.89 -3.70 30.37
C LYS A 422 -2.85 -3.48 29.29
N PHE A 423 -1.75 -2.82 29.66
CA PHE A 423 -0.63 -2.57 28.76
C PHE A 423 0.53 -3.52 29.02
N TRP A 424 1.14 -3.97 27.93
CA TRP A 424 2.26 -4.92 27.93
C TRP A 424 3.40 -4.40 27.05
N THR A 425 4.65 -4.76 27.35
CA THR A 425 5.78 -4.51 26.45
C THR A 425 6.90 -5.52 26.65
N THR A 426 7.80 -5.61 25.67
CA THR A 426 8.95 -6.51 25.70
C THR A 426 10.11 -5.93 26.52
N LEU A 427 10.92 -6.80 27.10
CA LEU A 427 12.15 -6.39 27.80
C LEU A 427 13.12 -5.66 26.86
N GLU A 428 13.23 -6.11 25.62
CA GLU A 428 14.06 -5.46 24.61
C GLU A 428 13.59 -4.02 24.34
N ALA A 429 12.27 -3.82 24.15
CA ALA A 429 11.71 -2.49 23.93
C ALA A 429 11.94 -1.59 25.14
N ARG A 430 11.75 -2.08 26.37
CA ARG A 430 12.08 -1.37 27.62
C ARG A 430 13.56 -0.95 27.65
N ASP A 431 14.48 -1.89 27.51
CA ASP A 431 15.92 -1.64 27.68
C ASP A 431 16.44 -0.69 26.60
N ARG A 432 15.89 -0.80 25.39
CA ARG A 432 16.20 0.12 24.30
C ARG A 432 15.62 1.50 24.53
N CYS A 433 14.40 1.60 25.06
CA CYS A 433 13.77 2.84 25.47
C CYS A 433 14.67 3.58 26.48
N LEU A 434 15.04 2.92 27.59
CA LEU A 434 15.91 3.48 28.63
C LEU A 434 17.28 3.90 28.08
N ARG A 435 17.91 3.11 27.21
CA ARG A 435 19.18 3.47 26.57
C ARG A 435 19.06 4.73 25.69
N ILE A 436 18.00 4.86 24.90
CA ILE A 436 17.76 6.05 24.08
C ILE A 436 17.61 7.27 24.98
N ILE A 437 16.78 7.18 26.01
CA ILE A 437 16.44 8.32 26.88
C ILE A 437 17.62 8.76 27.74
N SER A 438 18.42 7.81 28.24
CA SER A 438 19.63 8.13 29.01
C SER A 438 20.58 9.06 28.22
N LYS A 439 20.68 8.82 26.90
CA LYS A 439 21.61 9.52 26.01
C LYS A 439 21.04 10.81 25.40
N ILE A 440 19.79 10.81 24.96
CA ILE A 440 19.20 11.96 24.23
C ILE A 440 17.95 12.57 24.86
N GLY A 441 17.41 11.96 25.92
CA GLY A 441 16.21 12.46 26.61
C GLY A 441 16.51 13.65 27.53
N GLY A 442 15.56 14.59 27.61
CA GLY A 442 15.59 15.67 28.58
C GLY A 442 15.25 15.23 30.01
N ALA A 443 15.26 16.16 30.96
CA ALA A 443 15.05 15.85 32.37
C ALA A 443 13.63 15.33 32.65
N SER A 444 12.62 15.92 31.99
CA SER A 444 11.23 15.51 32.12
C SER A 444 10.98 14.16 31.44
N GLU A 445 11.54 13.94 30.26
CA GLU A 445 11.47 12.66 29.53
C GLU A 445 12.14 11.52 30.33
N LYS A 446 13.32 11.77 30.91
CA LYS A 446 14.04 10.83 31.81
C LYS A 446 13.21 10.47 33.04
N ARG A 447 12.60 11.47 33.68
CA ARG A 447 11.70 11.25 34.82
C ARG A 447 10.50 10.39 34.45
N ARG A 448 9.82 10.69 33.34
CA ARG A 448 8.65 9.91 32.89
C ARG A 448 9.04 8.47 32.57
N ALA A 449 10.19 8.26 31.94
CA ALA A 449 10.72 6.92 31.68
C ALA A 449 11.00 6.13 32.96
N HIS A 450 11.60 6.78 33.96
CA HIS A 450 11.84 6.20 35.27
C HIS A 450 10.53 5.78 35.95
N ALA A 451 9.54 6.66 35.95
CA ALA A 451 8.22 6.40 36.49
C ALA A 451 7.53 5.23 35.76
N LEU A 452 7.57 5.23 34.43
CA LEU A 452 6.93 4.21 33.58
C LEU A 452 7.43 2.79 33.89
N PHE A 453 8.72 2.65 34.21
CA PHE A 453 9.36 1.36 34.52
C PHE A 453 9.77 1.24 35.99
N HIS A 454 9.02 1.85 36.91
CA HIS A 454 9.33 1.91 38.35
C HIS A 454 9.70 0.57 39.00
N ALA A 455 9.10 -0.54 38.55
CA ALA A 455 9.35 -1.87 39.11
C ALA A 455 10.74 -2.46 38.78
N VAL A 456 11.47 -1.92 37.79
CA VAL A 456 12.75 -2.49 37.30
C VAL A 456 13.76 -1.41 36.87
N SER A 457 13.55 -0.15 37.24
CA SER A 457 14.40 0.96 36.79
C SER A 457 15.79 0.90 37.43
N THR A 458 16.84 0.72 36.62
CA THR A 458 18.25 0.76 37.06
C THR A 458 18.80 2.18 37.24
N LEU A 459 17.98 3.21 37.00
CA LEU A 459 18.38 4.61 36.97
C LEU A 459 18.31 5.29 38.36
N SER A 460 17.64 4.68 39.35
CA SER A 460 17.64 5.14 40.74
C SER A 460 17.41 3.94 41.68
N PRO A 461 18.10 3.83 42.83
CA PRO A 461 17.96 2.72 43.77
C PRO A 461 16.66 2.72 44.59
N GLU A 462 15.80 3.74 44.46
CA GLU A 462 14.54 3.85 45.20
C GLU A 462 13.39 3.15 44.46
N VAL A 463 12.87 2.07 45.05
CA VAL A 463 11.66 1.39 44.57
C VAL A 463 10.46 2.29 44.86
N LEU A 464 9.93 2.96 43.84
CA LEU A 464 8.71 3.76 43.95
C LEU A 464 7.49 2.86 44.09
N SER A 465 6.51 3.26 44.90
CA SER A 465 5.19 2.65 44.87
C SER A 465 4.52 2.92 43.52
N ALA A 466 3.54 2.08 43.14
CA ALA A 466 2.83 2.26 41.87
C ALA A 466 2.08 3.61 41.80
N GLU A 467 1.58 4.10 42.94
CA GLU A 467 0.88 5.38 43.04
C GLU A 467 1.87 6.56 42.88
N ASP A 468 3.01 6.50 43.58
CA ASP A 468 4.06 7.52 43.45
C ASP A 468 4.64 7.56 42.03
N ALA A 469 4.78 6.40 41.38
CA ALA A 469 5.22 6.31 40.00
C ALA A 469 4.21 6.95 39.04
N GLU A 470 2.92 6.71 39.24
CA GLU A 470 1.88 7.34 38.43
C GLU A 470 1.87 8.87 38.59
N ASP A 471 1.94 9.37 39.81
CA ASP A 471 2.02 10.80 40.09
C ASP A 471 3.29 11.42 39.49
N LEU A 472 4.43 10.73 39.63
CA LEU A 472 5.69 11.15 39.06
C LEU A 472 5.65 11.15 37.52
N PHE A 473 4.89 10.27 36.88
CA PHE A 473 4.74 10.27 35.41
C PHE A 473 3.93 11.47 34.94
N TRP A 474 2.77 11.72 35.56
CA TRP A 474 1.85 12.79 35.15
C TRP A 474 2.29 14.19 35.59
N ARG A 475 3.30 14.32 36.45
CA ARG A 475 3.84 15.62 36.85
C ARG A 475 4.25 16.47 35.63
N ASP A 476 3.83 17.73 35.62
CA ASP A 476 4.00 18.69 34.51
C ASP A 476 3.34 18.25 33.17
N SER A 477 2.41 17.32 33.20
CA SER A 477 1.60 16.96 32.03
C SER A 477 0.44 17.92 31.84
N ARG A 478 0.07 18.21 30.60
CA ARG A 478 -1.19 18.90 30.25
C ARG A 478 -2.44 18.05 30.50
N TYR A 479 -2.26 16.74 30.70
CA TYR A 479 -3.33 15.79 31.02
C TYR A 479 -3.43 15.59 32.53
N ALA A 480 -4.65 15.37 33.01
CA ALA A 480 -4.90 15.04 34.41
C ALA A 480 -4.23 13.70 34.80
N PRO A 481 -3.92 13.49 36.09
CA PRO A 481 -3.53 12.18 36.59
C PRO A 481 -4.58 11.12 36.22
N LYS A 482 -4.14 9.89 35.93
CA LYS A 482 -5.02 8.76 35.54
C LYS A 482 -5.83 9.01 34.25
N PHE A 483 -5.40 9.94 33.39
CA PHE A 483 -6.07 10.19 32.11
C PHE A 483 -6.17 8.93 31.24
N ILE A 484 -5.16 8.04 31.31
CA ILE A 484 -5.24 6.66 30.82
C ILE A 484 -4.74 5.75 31.94
N ALA A 485 -5.39 4.60 32.14
CA ALA A 485 -4.98 3.57 33.09
C ALA A 485 -3.72 2.81 32.60
N LEU A 486 -2.60 3.52 32.49
CA LEU A 486 -1.34 3.01 31.94
C LEU A 486 -0.57 2.13 32.95
N PHE A 487 -0.77 2.33 34.25
CA PHE A 487 0.00 1.71 35.32
C PHE A 487 -0.71 0.47 35.90
N PRO A 488 0.02 -0.63 36.17
CA PRO A 488 1.40 -0.90 35.76
C PRO A 488 1.51 -1.33 34.29
N ILE A 489 2.61 -0.98 33.61
CA ILE A 489 2.99 -1.62 32.35
C ILE A 489 3.58 -2.99 32.68
N ASN A 490 2.98 -4.04 32.12
CA ASN A 490 3.41 -5.41 32.33
C ASN A 490 4.57 -5.76 31.38
N LEU A 491 5.55 -6.50 31.87
CA LEU A 491 6.68 -6.97 31.07
C LEU A 491 6.51 -8.45 30.75
N TYR A 492 6.78 -8.83 29.50
CA TYR A 492 6.94 -10.25 29.17
C TYR A 492 8.17 -10.82 29.90
N PRO A 493 8.09 -12.01 30.49
CA PRO A 493 9.23 -12.63 31.16
C PRO A 493 10.33 -13.03 30.18
N ALA A 494 11.57 -12.91 30.65
CA ALA A 494 12.78 -13.15 29.86
C ALA A 494 12.97 -14.60 29.37
N SER A 495 12.33 -15.56 30.04
CA SER A 495 12.57 -17.00 29.82
C SER A 495 11.55 -17.69 28.91
N SER A 496 10.57 -16.97 28.39
CA SER A 496 9.52 -17.54 27.55
C SER A 496 9.75 -17.12 26.10
N ALA A 497 9.98 -18.08 25.21
CA ALA A 497 9.59 -17.86 23.81
C ALA A 497 8.09 -17.51 23.78
N PRO A 498 7.64 -16.64 22.86
CA PRO A 498 6.22 -16.51 22.62
C PRO A 498 5.71 -17.94 22.31
N GLY A 499 4.68 -18.38 23.05
CA GLY A 499 4.18 -19.77 23.00
C GLY A 499 4.14 -20.55 24.32
N VAL A 500 4.78 -20.09 25.41
CA VAL A 500 4.65 -20.73 26.74
C VAL A 500 3.73 -19.91 27.64
N ALA A 501 2.62 -20.54 28.05
CA ALA A 501 1.48 -19.99 28.80
C ALA A 501 1.86 -18.94 29.85
N LEU A 502 1.62 -17.67 29.51
CA LEU A 502 1.82 -16.53 30.41
C LEU A 502 0.55 -16.03 31.08
N VAL A 503 -0.62 -16.51 30.65
CA VAL A 503 -1.91 -16.15 31.24
C VAL A 503 -2.79 -17.40 31.33
N PRO A 504 -3.15 -17.88 32.53
CA PRO A 504 -4.02 -19.04 32.70
C PRO A 504 -5.42 -18.89 32.06
N GLU A 505 -5.86 -17.66 31.79
CA GLU A 505 -7.20 -17.35 31.27
C GLU A 505 -7.34 -17.34 29.74
N ALA A 506 -6.24 -17.46 28.98
CA ALA A 506 -6.31 -17.57 27.51
C ALA A 506 -6.55 -19.01 27.02
N SER A 507 -6.82 -19.95 27.94
CA SER A 507 -7.03 -21.38 27.71
C SER A 507 -8.46 -21.73 27.24
N GLY A 508 -9.12 -20.83 26.52
CA GLY A 508 -10.26 -21.20 25.70
C GLY A 508 -9.72 -21.53 24.32
N ASN A 509 -9.95 -22.76 23.84
CA ASN A 509 -9.66 -23.25 22.47
C ASN A 509 -10.36 -22.41 21.38
N ARG A 510 -10.09 -21.10 21.30
CA ARG A 510 -10.46 -20.26 20.17
C ARG A 510 -9.27 -20.30 19.23
N SER A 511 -9.47 -20.93 18.08
CA SER A 511 -8.55 -20.83 16.95
C SER A 511 -8.27 -19.34 16.70
N GLN A 512 -7.01 -18.94 16.82
CA GLN A 512 -6.63 -17.56 16.55
C GLN A 512 -7.08 -17.16 15.14
N PRO A 513 -7.55 -15.92 14.93
CA PRO A 513 -7.99 -15.49 13.61
C PRO A 513 -6.87 -15.68 12.58
N PRO A 514 -7.19 -16.04 11.32
CA PRO A 514 -6.18 -16.36 10.30
C PRO A 514 -5.11 -15.28 10.10
N PHE A 515 -5.49 -14.01 10.27
CA PHE A 515 -4.56 -12.89 10.18
C PHE A 515 -3.48 -12.90 11.27
N PHE A 516 -3.83 -13.20 12.53
CA PHE A 516 -2.86 -13.26 13.63
C PHE A 516 -1.83 -14.37 13.40
N ARG A 517 -2.30 -15.56 12.97
CA ARG A 517 -1.42 -16.68 12.63
C ARG A 517 -0.49 -16.35 11.47
N ALA A 518 -1.03 -15.72 10.43
CA ALA A 518 -0.25 -15.28 9.29
C ALA A 518 0.80 -14.22 9.65
N LEU A 519 0.43 -13.28 10.52
CA LEU A 519 1.32 -12.24 11.03
C LEU A 519 2.44 -12.84 11.89
N ALA A 520 2.11 -13.77 12.80
CA ALA A 520 3.10 -14.46 13.64
C ALA A 520 4.11 -15.21 12.78
N LYS A 521 3.64 -16.08 11.86
CA LYS A 521 4.51 -16.83 10.94
C LYS A 521 5.43 -15.92 10.14
N THR A 522 4.91 -14.81 9.62
CA THR A 522 5.71 -13.86 8.84
C THR A 522 6.77 -13.17 9.71
N CYS A 523 6.44 -12.83 10.96
CA CYS A 523 7.41 -12.24 11.89
C CYS A 523 8.50 -13.24 12.28
N GLU A 524 8.16 -14.51 12.53
CA GLU A 524 9.12 -15.60 12.74
C GLU A 524 10.08 -15.73 11.55
N ASP A 525 9.54 -15.80 10.34
CA ASP A 525 10.33 -15.98 9.11
C ASP A 525 11.26 -14.79 8.86
N ILE A 526 10.84 -13.57 9.22
CA ILE A 526 11.66 -12.36 9.13
C ILE A 526 12.77 -12.37 10.19
N LEU A 527 12.49 -12.83 11.41
CA LEU A 527 13.47 -12.90 12.51
C LEU A 527 14.46 -14.06 12.35
N ALA A 528 14.03 -15.16 11.71
CA ALA A 528 14.88 -16.29 11.36
C ALA A 528 15.91 -15.95 10.27
N GLN A 529 15.64 -14.92 9.46
CA GLN A 529 16.63 -14.38 8.53
C GLN A 529 17.66 -13.56 9.31
N GLU A 530 18.96 -13.82 9.08
CA GLU A 530 20.06 -13.17 9.78
C GLU A 530 19.82 -11.67 10.00
N THR A 531 19.93 -11.22 11.25
CA THR A 531 19.86 -9.81 11.59
C THR A 531 21.21 -9.16 11.33
N ILE A 532 21.22 -8.00 10.66
CA ILE A 532 22.45 -7.25 10.40
C ILE A 532 22.36 -5.94 11.20
N PRO A 533 23.44 -5.54 11.91
CA PRO A 533 23.55 -4.17 12.43
C PRO A 533 23.30 -3.17 11.28
N ASN A 534 22.42 -2.18 11.48
CA ASN A 534 22.06 -1.24 10.40
C ASN A 534 23.31 -0.72 9.63
N PRO A 535 23.40 -0.89 8.31
CA PRO A 535 24.58 -0.49 7.52
C PRO A 535 24.79 1.03 7.45
N ARG A 536 23.89 1.83 8.03
CA ARG A 536 24.06 3.28 8.20
C ARG A 536 24.05 3.66 9.68
N PRO A 537 25.21 3.86 10.32
CA PRO A 537 25.27 4.75 11.47
C PRO A 537 24.88 6.15 10.99
N ARG A 538 23.69 6.63 11.36
CA ARG A 538 23.36 8.06 11.25
C ARG A 538 23.97 8.81 12.44
N PHE A 539 25.30 8.82 12.52
CA PHE A 539 26.06 9.79 13.28
C PHE A 539 27.34 10.11 12.51
N GLY A 540 27.30 11.20 11.74
CA GLY A 540 28.52 11.86 11.29
C GLY A 540 29.10 12.65 12.46
N ALA A 541 29.73 11.97 13.41
CA ALA A 541 30.62 12.59 14.38
C ALA A 541 32.06 12.32 13.92
N VAL A 542 32.69 13.38 13.41
CA VAL A 542 34.12 13.43 13.15
C VAL A 542 34.84 13.08 14.44
N VAL A 543 35.71 12.06 14.35
CA VAL A 543 36.72 11.65 15.33
C VAL A 543 37.40 12.88 15.92
N THR A 544 37.20 13.14 17.20
CA THR A 544 38.16 13.88 18.01
C THR A 544 38.99 12.85 18.74
N ASN A 545 40.24 12.66 18.31
CA ASN A 545 41.26 12.05 19.14
C ASN A 545 41.55 13.06 20.26
N ASP A 546 40.98 12.84 21.43
CA ASP A 546 41.49 13.42 22.67
C ASP A 546 41.49 12.28 23.70
N GLU A 547 42.69 11.92 24.15
CA GLU A 547 42.93 10.86 25.11
C GLU A 547 42.52 11.34 26.51
N SER A 548 41.27 11.12 26.91
CA SER A 548 40.94 10.92 28.33
C SER A 548 39.49 10.45 28.53
N LEU A 549 39.37 9.29 29.18
CA LEU A 549 38.19 8.67 29.80
C LEU A 549 37.24 7.89 28.88
N ASP A 550 37.46 6.58 28.98
CA ASP A 550 36.78 5.39 28.47
C ASP A 550 35.31 5.31 28.96
N ASP A 551 34.33 5.45 28.04
CA ASP A 551 32.94 4.90 28.11
C ASP A 551 32.00 5.47 27.00
N THR A 552 32.49 5.71 25.78
CA THR A 552 31.63 6.07 24.65
C THR A 552 31.20 4.83 23.86
N GLU A 553 30.33 4.00 24.44
CA GLU A 553 29.55 3.07 23.62
C GLU A 553 28.63 3.90 22.71
N GLU A 554 28.95 3.98 21.42
CA GLU A 554 28.11 4.58 20.39
C GLU A 554 26.69 3.96 20.45
N ILE A 555 25.63 4.75 20.23
CA ILE A 555 24.28 4.16 20.14
C ILE A 555 24.27 3.27 18.91
N GLN A 556 24.44 1.97 19.10
CA GLN A 556 24.27 1.01 18.03
C GLN A 556 22.90 1.24 17.39
N GLY A 557 22.89 1.40 16.07
CA GLY A 557 21.67 1.57 15.30
C GLY A 557 20.66 0.45 15.61
N ALA A 558 19.39 0.64 15.24
CA ALA A 558 18.46 -0.47 15.27
C ALA A 558 19.07 -1.68 14.57
N ILE A 559 18.97 -2.86 15.19
CA ILE A 559 19.28 -4.09 14.49
C ILE A 559 18.16 -4.23 13.46
N VAL A 560 18.55 -4.38 12.20
CA VAL A 560 17.64 -4.39 11.07
C VAL A 560 17.73 -5.77 10.43
N THR A 561 16.62 -6.26 9.87
CA THR A 561 16.64 -7.56 9.22
C THR A 561 17.34 -7.47 7.85
N LYS A 562 18.14 -8.48 7.50
CA LYS A 562 18.78 -8.58 6.17
C LYS A 562 17.74 -8.60 5.05
N ALA A 563 16.57 -9.18 5.35
CA ALA A 563 15.39 -9.22 4.48
C ALA A 563 14.96 -7.83 4.01
N ASN A 564 14.94 -6.86 4.92
CA ASN A 564 14.51 -5.50 4.61
C ASN A 564 15.18 -4.47 5.52
N PRO A 565 16.03 -3.57 4.97
CA PRO A 565 16.74 -2.56 5.75
C PRO A 565 15.81 -1.53 6.45
N ARG A 566 14.49 -1.61 6.24
CA ARG A 566 13.47 -0.76 6.87
C ARG A 566 12.79 -1.42 8.07
N LEU A 567 13.02 -2.71 8.31
CA LEU A 567 12.41 -3.47 9.40
C LEU A 567 13.34 -3.56 10.60
N THR A 568 12.92 -2.97 11.71
CA THR A 568 13.66 -3.04 12.97
C THR A 568 13.27 -4.30 13.73
N ALA A 569 14.28 -5.08 14.16
CA ALA A 569 14.07 -6.37 14.83
C ALA A 569 13.12 -6.27 16.04
N HIS A 570 13.28 -5.23 16.87
CA HIS A 570 12.41 -4.99 18.03
C HIS A 570 10.92 -4.79 17.68
N THR A 571 10.62 -4.16 16.53
CA THR A 571 9.24 -3.95 16.08
C THR A 571 8.65 -5.26 15.57
N VAL A 572 9.45 -6.05 14.84
CA VAL A 572 9.04 -7.40 14.41
C VAL A 572 8.80 -8.32 15.61
N GLN A 573 9.70 -8.28 16.61
CA GLN A 573 9.54 -9.04 17.85
C GLN A 573 8.29 -8.61 18.63
N SER A 574 8.02 -7.31 18.73
CA SER A 574 6.81 -6.80 19.40
C SER A 574 5.55 -7.28 18.67
N LEU A 575 5.54 -7.22 17.34
CA LEU A 575 4.43 -7.73 16.53
C LEU A 575 4.26 -9.24 16.66
N LEU A 576 5.34 -10.02 16.75
CA LEU A 576 5.29 -11.46 16.99
C LEU A 576 4.58 -11.77 18.32
N TRP A 577 4.96 -11.11 19.40
CA TRP A 577 4.32 -11.27 20.71
C TRP A 577 2.83 -10.95 20.69
N GLY A 578 2.45 -9.83 20.07
CA GLY A 578 1.03 -9.50 19.91
C GLY A 578 0.29 -10.50 19.04
N ALA A 579 0.92 -10.95 17.95
CA ALA A 579 0.35 -11.90 17.00
C ALA A 579 0.07 -13.26 17.66
N GLU A 580 1.04 -13.81 18.38
CA GLU A 580 0.95 -15.11 19.05
C GLU A 580 0.03 -15.12 20.27
N LEU A 581 -0.20 -13.98 20.91
CA LEU A 581 -1.13 -13.88 22.04
C LEU A 581 -2.53 -13.45 21.61
N GLY A 582 -2.73 -13.12 20.34
CA GLY A 582 -3.99 -12.56 19.84
C GLY A 582 -4.28 -11.16 20.37
N TRP A 583 -3.24 -10.37 20.69
CA TRP A 583 -3.35 -9.04 21.28
C TRP A 583 -3.02 -7.95 20.25
N THR A 584 -3.73 -6.82 20.32
CA THR A 584 -3.43 -5.65 19.51
C THR A 584 -2.04 -5.11 19.83
N THR A 585 -1.20 -4.99 18.81
CA THR A 585 0.08 -4.30 18.92
C THR A 585 -0.08 -2.84 18.50
N LEU A 586 0.20 -1.92 19.43
CA LEU A 586 0.22 -0.49 19.21
C LEU A 586 1.63 -0.04 18.80
N THR A 587 1.76 0.59 17.63
CA THR A 587 3.03 1.08 17.09
C THR A 587 2.87 2.41 16.35
N ALA A 588 3.93 3.21 16.32
CA ALA A 588 4.00 4.40 15.47
C ALA A 588 4.86 4.16 14.21
N ASN A 589 5.39 2.95 14.01
CA ASN A 589 6.29 2.58 12.92
C ASN A 589 5.50 2.07 11.70
N LYS A 590 4.73 2.97 11.08
CA LYS A 590 3.93 2.72 9.86
C LYS A 590 4.75 2.13 8.71
N THR A 591 6.02 2.53 8.57
CA THR A 591 6.92 1.98 7.55
C THR A 591 7.23 0.51 7.74
N SER A 592 7.36 0.04 8.98
CA SER A 592 7.61 -1.37 9.26
C SER A 592 6.35 -2.21 9.03
N ILE A 593 5.17 -1.71 9.42
CA ILE A 593 3.90 -2.39 9.14
C ILE A 593 3.70 -2.60 7.64
N ARG A 594 3.93 -1.57 6.82
CA ARG A 594 3.85 -1.70 5.36
C ARG A 594 4.81 -2.75 4.80
N ALA A 595 6.04 -2.79 5.31
CA ALA A 595 7.02 -3.77 4.88
C ALA A 595 6.61 -5.20 5.27
N ILE A 596 6.07 -5.41 6.48
CA ILE A 596 5.55 -6.71 6.92
C ILE A 596 4.35 -7.14 6.09
N LEU A 597 3.38 -6.25 5.82
CA LEU A 597 2.22 -6.60 5.00
C LEU A 597 2.60 -7.00 3.57
N ARG A 598 3.64 -6.38 3.01
CA ARG A 598 4.20 -6.79 1.70
C ARG A 598 4.81 -8.18 1.79
N GLU A 599 5.59 -8.47 2.83
CA GLU A 599 6.15 -9.80 3.05
C GLU A 599 5.05 -10.85 3.26
N MET A 600 4.00 -10.53 4.03
CA MET A 600 2.83 -11.40 4.20
C MET A 600 2.15 -11.70 2.86
N LYS A 601 2.00 -10.69 1.99
CA LYS A 601 1.44 -10.85 0.64
C LYS A 601 2.32 -11.77 -0.22
N LEU A 602 3.64 -11.55 -0.23
CA LEU A 602 4.58 -12.40 -0.96
C LEU A 602 4.59 -13.84 -0.43
N ALA A 603 4.57 -14.02 0.88
CA ALA A 603 4.60 -15.32 1.51
C ALA A 603 3.31 -16.11 1.23
N ARG A 604 2.13 -15.45 1.17
CA ARG A 604 0.89 -16.04 0.64
C ARG A 604 1.01 -16.45 -0.81
N ILE A 605 1.50 -15.57 -1.68
CA ILE A 605 1.65 -15.88 -3.12
C ILE A 605 2.57 -17.08 -3.35
N SER A 606 3.64 -17.20 -2.57
CA SER A 606 4.62 -18.30 -2.63
C SER A 606 4.15 -19.62 -2.01
N GLY A 607 2.91 -19.69 -1.51
CA GLY A 607 2.35 -20.88 -0.86
C GLY A 607 2.91 -21.21 0.53
N ARG A 608 3.75 -20.35 1.10
CA ARG A 608 4.28 -20.51 2.47
C ARG A 608 3.21 -20.34 3.55
N LEU A 609 2.09 -19.71 3.21
CA LEU A 609 0.93 -19.52 4.08
C LEU A 609 -0.34 -20.27 3.63
N ASP A 610 -0.28 -21.06 2.55
CA ASP A 610 -1.46 -21.71 1.93
C ASP A 610 -2.03 -22.89 2.74
N CYS A 611 -1.43 -23.24 3.88
CA CYS A 611 -2.02 -24.18 4.84
C CYS A 611 -3.25 -23.61 5.58
N LEU A 612 -3.73 -22.42 5.19
CA LEU A 612 -4.74 -21.63 5.92
C LEU A 612 -5.96 -21.22 5.06
N SER A 613 -6.07 -21.64 3.79
CA SER A 613 -6.97 -20.96 2.83
C SER A 613 -8.21 -21.72 2.34
N ASP A 614 -8.37 -23.04 2.49
CA ASP A 614 -9.46 -23.73 1.76
C ASP A 614 -10.65 -24.23 2.59
N GLU A 615 -10.52 -24.38 3.91
CA GLU A 615 -11.65 -24.79 4.77
C GLU A 615 -12.21 -23.64 5.65
N ASP A 616 -11.38 -22.71 6.10
CA ASP A 616 -11.80 -21.64 7.03
C ASP A 616 -12.58 -20.49 6.36
N ALA A 617 -12.54 -20.36 5.02
CA ALA A 617 -13.28 -19.33 4.28
C ALA A 617 -14.78 -19.65 4.10
N LYS A 618 -15.23 -20.88 4.41
CA LYS A 618 -16.64 -21.28 4.29
C LYS A 618 -17.45 -21.10 5.57
N ASP A 619 -16.79 -20.91 6.72
CA ASP A 619 -17.46 -20.77 8.02
C ASP A 619 -17.62 -19.30 8.49
N GLU A 620 -17.11 -18.31 7.73
CA GLU A 620 -17.51 -16.91 7.93
C GLU A 620 -18.90 -16.66 7.32
N VAL A 621 -19.92 -17.23 7.94
CA VAL A 621 -21.29 -16.70 7.84
C VAL A 621 -21.27 -15.31 8.48
N PRO A 622 -21.58 -14.22 7.75
CA PRO A 622 -21.70 -12.88 8.32
C PRO A 622 -23.03 -12.79 9.09
N GLY A 623 -23.06 -13.42 10.26
CA GLY A 623 -24.24 -13.52 11.13
C GLY A 623 -23.99 -13.05 12.56
N ILE A 624 -22.83 -12.48 12.85
CA ILE A 624 -22.55 -11.89 14.17
C ILE A 624 -22.32 -10.40 13.96
N GLU A 625 -23.31 -9.59 14.35
CA GLU A 625 -23.18 -8.15 14.63
C GLU A 625 -22.21 -7.95 15.81
N GLY A 626 -20.93 -8.27 15.60
CA GLY A 626 -19.86 -8.15 16.58
C GLY A 626 -18.69 -7.39 15.98
N ASN A 627 -18.16 -6.43 16.73
CA ASN A 627 -16.99 -5.65 16.30
C ASN A 627 -15.79 -6.55 16.04
N LEU A 628 -15.08 -6.29 14.95
CA LEU A 628 -13.83 -6.99 14.65
C LEU A 628 -12.70 -6.48 15.55
N THR A 629 -11.89 -7.41 16.05
CA THR A 629 -10.71 -7.07 16.86
C THR A 629 -9.56 -6.64 15.95
N ALA A 630 -8.94 -5.49 16.25
CA ALA A 630 -7.75 -5.02 15.57
C ALA A 630 -6.51 -5.80 16.01
N ALA A 631 -5.73 -6.33 15.06
CA ALA A 631 -4.44 -6.95 15.34
C ALA A 631 -3.32 -5.91 15.50
N ILE A 632 -3.40 -4.81 14.76
CA ILE A 632 -2.40 -3.74 14.77
C ILE A 632 -3.12 -2.41 14.93
N TRP A 633 -2.59 -1.55 15.80
CA TRP A 633 -3.01 -0.18 15.95
C TRP A 633 -1.84 0.74 15.60
N VAL A 634 -2.00 1.51 14.52
CA VAL A 634 -1.01 2.48 14.05
C VAL A 634 -1.39 3.89 14.52
N VAL A 635 -0.44 4.57 15.15
CA VAL A 635 -0.55 5.97 15.58
C VAL A 635 0.53 6.83 14.91
N ASP A 636 0.39 8.15 14.99
CA ASP A 636 1.40 9.06 14.44
C ASP A 636 2.75 8.95 15.16
N PRO A 637 3.88 9.04 14.42
CA PRO A 637 5.21 8.99 15.01
C PRO A 637 5.45 10.16 15.95
N ARG A 638 6.18 9.91 17.04
CA ARG A 638 6.65 10.92 17.99
C ARG A 638 8.13 10.71 18.26
N SER A 639 8.82 11.83 18.42
CA SER A 639 10.24 11.87 18.78
C SER A 639 10.42 12.50 20.16
N LEU A 640 11.56 12.26 20.80
CA LEU A 640 11.99 13.04 21.95
C LEU A 640 12.27 14.48 21.48
N ALA A 641 11.83 15.46 22.27
CA ALA A 641 11.75 16.84 21.83
C ALA A 641 12.25 17.84 22.88
N GLU A 642 12.33 17.44 24.15
CA GLU A 642 12.69 18.35 25.26
C GLU A 642 14.06 19.03 25.03
N GLY A 643 15.04 18.27 24.55
CA GLY A 643 16.40 18.78 24.27
C GLY A 643 16.53 19.68 23.04
N MET A 644 15.51 19.73 22.18
CA MET A 644 15.47 20.58 20.96
C MET A 644 14.46 21.74 21.06
N SER A 645 13.67 21.78 22.14
CA SER A 645 12.69 22.81 22.39
C SER A 645 13.38 24.10 22.83
N ASN A 646 12.94 25.24 22.31
CA ASN A 646 13.39 26.55 22.81
C ASN A 646 12.78 26.89 24.18
N GLN A 647 11.84 26.08 24.65
CA GLN A 647 11.18 26.24 25.94
C GLN A 647 11.82 25.36 27.03
N SER A 648 12.95 24.70 26.77
CA SER A 648 13.65 23.89 27.78
C SER A 648 13.77 24.72 29.05
N ARG A 649 13.00 24.35 30.07
CA ARG A 649 13.00 25.02 31.36
C ARG A 649 14.43 24.87 31.88
N ALA A 650 15.16 25.99 31.96
CA ALA A 650 16.46 26.00 32.59
C ALA A 650 16.26 25.40 34.00
N SER A 651 16.85 24.24 34.21
CA SER A 651 16.94 23.61 35.52
C SER A 651 17.59 24.60 36.47
N VAL A 652 16.82 25.07 37.45
CA VAL A 652 17.35 25.65 38.70
C VAL A 652 17.79 24.50 39.59
#